data_AF-A0A7I7TWM7-F1
#
_entry.id   AF-A0A7I7TWM7-F1
#
_cell.length_a   1.000
_cell.length_b   1.000
_cell.length_c   1.000
_cell.angle_alpha   90.00
_cell.angle_beta   90.00
_cell.angle_gamma   90.00
#
_symmetry.space_group_name_H-M   'P 1'
#
loop_
_entity.id
_entity.type
_entity.pdbx_description
1 polymer ?
#
loop_
_entity_poly.entity_id
_entity_poly.type
_entity_poly.pdbx_seq_one_letter_code
_entity_poly.pdbx_strand_id
1 'polypeptide(L)'
;MRRAVNLFTFLSRAQEQLVNTVRTVDSFDHTIWFGGLPDHQAIHSAHRIAQLEPDMPLLTVDRVAKLDPPVLPDQLAAWLDGVTDDANKAPTLREAIVSKDPLLVSDAEQGDVKGTRRVQLANNPEITQAFEAWLNVWNLWAEQERRDAKVRDVYKELFGVHVTSTEHSEAFELIVGVGCLSWRPEGHDQVLRHVTTAPIEIRFDEDSGRLTVVSVSAPDAVTVELDMLDPAVIPNPAKFDEIKELAAAYEGHLLDQPAIGEICRRLTHSLDPDAEYDEDSVAAPSGAQPRAAFAPAIILRKRTNRGLVQMYEQIVSQIREAGEVPEGVLPLIDPDRQPASTEGRVTDGAVVTVDEEDFLPLPVNDRQRQIIERVDSRAQTVVQGPPGTGKTHTAAALVSHLLAQGKRILITAHTDRALREVRAKLPNEIQSLAVAVVGQSRSDMADLRTAVDNISRRADDFDPAESQRSIARHLSTIDDLRRQRAKIRNRLLVTREQEVQTRTDGPAVGTLAAIAFDHLQHQEQYEWIRSFEVDPEGSGATVSTAEIELWRTLLRSDDLATHEAEASLSLPDLATLVSPQEFADLADAEARATTRKNDFAELLEHESFGFVRSLTPDLRDELRSRVAALAETALNLERRDEAWIDDALRDVRGGRQQAWQALEAGQVACGCSREAGPENRPYHGSCCQRRRPGCTPADREIPSGTSGVWKRHQGASGRGAQDRRLHRQDRQACGTVLRFCQNQRPPGGQQRTAEHLRRLGRCKPDAGGFGAGMAGDGAYPGRGHSGRDAAVAPDRS
;
A
#
# COMPACT_ATOMS: atom_id res chain seq x y z
N MET A 1 15.85 17.69 -35.04
CA MET A 1 17.11 17.05 -35.49
C MET A 1 18.36 17.90 -35.21
N ARG A 2 18.76 18.89 -36.04
CA ARG A 2 20.07 19.60 -35.92
C ARG A 2 20.45 20.07 -34.50
N ARG A 3 19.53 20.71 -33.76
CA ARG A 3 19.81 21.15 -32.38
C ARG A 3 20.11 19.98 -31.42
N ALA A 4 19.47 18.82 -31.59
CA ALA A 4 19.71 17.61 -30.81
C ALA A 4 21.12 17.04 -31.05
N VAL A 5 21.49 16.90 -32.33
CA VAL A 5 22.83 16.46 -32.73
C VAL A 5 23.88 17.41 -32.16
N ASN A 6 23.70 18.72 -32.31
CA ASN A 6 24.62 19.71 -31.75
C ASN A 6 24.74 19.63 -30.21
N LEU A 7 23.64 19.38 -29.50
CA LEU A 7 23.65 19.24 -28.03
C LEU A 7 24.50 18.04 -27.60
N PHE A 8 24.24 16.85 -28.14
CA PHE A 8 25.02 15.65 -27.78
C PHE A 8 26.46 15.70 -28.29
N THR A 9 26.73 16.28 -29.47
CA THR A 9 28.11 16.54 -29.94
C THR A 9 28.84 17.53 -29.03
N PHE A 10 28.16 18.54 -28.48
CA PHE A 10 28.74 19.45 -27.48
C PHE A 10 29.02 18.72 -26.17
N LEU A 11 28.09 17.91 -25.67
CA LEU A 11 28.28 17.11 -24.45
C LEU A 11 29.44 16.11 -24.57
N SER A 12 29.57 15.44 -25.73
CA SER A 12 30.72 14.57 -26.06
C SER A 12 32.03 15.34 -25.91
N ARG A 13 32.19 16.45 -26.65
CA ARG A 13 33.41 17.27 -26.63
C ARG A 13 33.72 17.89 -25.28
N ALA A 14 32.69 18.26 -24.51
CA ALA A 14 32.85 18.76 -23.16
C ALA A 14 33.36 17.68 -22.20
N GLN A 15 32.92 16.42 -22.36
CA GLN A 15 33.47 15.29 -21.60
C GLN A 15 34.87 14.90 -22.06
N GLU A 16 35.14 14.90 -23.37
CA GLU A 16 36.49 14.67 -23.94
C GLU A 16 37.53 15.63 -23.31
N GLN A 17 37.19 16.92 -23.15
CA GLN A 17 38.07 17.91 -22.49
C GLN A 17 38.29 17.70 -21.00
N LEU A 18 37.45 16.90 -20.32
CA LEU A 18 37.61 16.55 -18.90
C LEU A 18 38.40 15.23 -18.71
N VAL A 19 38.67 14.49 -19.79
CA VAL A 19 39.49 13.27 -19.73
C VAL A 19 40.98 13.66 -19.73
N ASN A 20 41.62 13.54 -18.56
CA ASN A 20 43.07 13.56 -18.47
C ASN A 20 43.63 12.23 -19.01
N THR A 21 44.29 12.26 -20.17
CA THR A 21 44.94 11.08 -20.75
C THR A 21 46.09 10.60 -19.88
N VAL A 22 45.93 9.44 -19.24
CA VAL A 22 47.03 8.75 -18.54
C VAL A 22 47.89 8.01 -19.56
N ARG A 23 49.17 8.39 -19.67
CA ARG A 23 50.11 7.80 -20.64
C ARG A 23 51.04 6.72 -20.04
N THR A 24 51.22 6.72 -18.72
CA THR A 24 52.05 5.74 -17.99
C THR A 24 51.27 5.01 -16.90
N VAL A 25 51.52 3.71 -16.74
CA VAL A 25 50.90 2.85 -15.70
C VAL A 25 51.21 3.36 -14.29
N ASP A 26 52.39 3.97 -14.07
CA ASP A 26 52.81 4.56 -12.78
C ASP A 26 51.91 5.73 -12.31
N SER A 27 51.05 6.26 -13.19
CA SER A 27 50.10 7.32 -12.86
C SER A 27 48.73 6.81 -12.42
N PHE A 28 48.48 5.50 -12.45
CA PHE A 28 47.27 4.88 -11.88
C PHE A 28 47.36 4.76 -10.35
N ASP A 29 46.21 4.68 -9.69
CA ASP A 29 46.16 4.70 -8.22
C ASP A 29 46.83 3.46 -7.59
N HIS A 30 46.66 2.26 -8.18
CA HIS A 30 47.45 1.06 -7.84
C HIS A 30 47.73 0.19 -9.07
N THR A 31 48.92 -0.44 -9.13
CA THR A 31 49.27 -1.46 -10.12
C THR A 31 50.05 -2.61 -9.50
N ILE A 32 49.53 -3.83 -9.61
CA ILE A 32 50.19 -5.06 -9.15
C ILE A 32 50.60 -5.89 -10.39
N TRP A 33 51.91 -5.97 -10.65
CA TRP A 33 52.46 -6.72 -11.78
C TRP A 33 52.55 -8.22 -11.47
N PHE A 34 52.04 -9.05 -12.38
CA PHE A 34 52.07 -10.51 -12.20
C PHE A 34 53.50 -11.07 -12.17
N GLY A 35 54.42 -10.49 -12.97
CA GLY A 35 55.84 -10.83 -12.93
C GLY A 35 56.57 -10.48 -11.62
N GLY A 36 55.96 -9.64 -10.77
CA GLY A 36 56.49 -9.29 -9.45
C GLY A 36 56.02 -10.20 -8.31
N LEU A 37 55.06 -11.09 -8.56
CA LEU A 37 54.50 -11.98 -7.53
C LEU A 37 55.57 -12.97 -7.02
N PRO A 38 55.73 -13.17 -5.71
CA PRO A 38 56.69 -14.14 -5.20
C PRO A 38 56.33 -15.58 -5.59
N ASP A 39 57.32 -16.46 -5.63
CA ASP A 39 57.10 -17.90 -5.78
C ASP A 39 56.82 -18.52 -4.40
N HIS A 40 55.56 -18.87 -4.15
CA HIS A 40 55.10 -19.36 -2.85
C HIS A 40 53.78 -20.14 -2.98
N GLN A 41 53.60 -21.20 -2.17
CA GLN A 41 52.42 -22.08 -2.22
C GLN A 41 51.10 -21.36 -1.90
N ALA A 42 51.15 -20.23 -1.20
CA ALA A 42 49.96 -19.40 -0.93
C ALA A 42 49.57 -18.49 -2.11
N ILE A 43 50.34 -18.43 -3.19
CA ILE A 43 50.03 -17.64 -4.39
C ILE A 43 49.87 -18.57 -5.59
N HIS A 44 48.64 -18.74 -6.04
CA HIS A 44 48.32 -19.46 -7.27
C HIS A 44 47.97 -18.43 -8.34
N SER A 45 48.65 -18.44 -9.47
CA SER A 45 48.34 -17.50 -10.56
C SER A 45 48.41 -18.18 -11.92
N ALA A 46 47.40 -17.91 -12.74
CA ALA A 46 47.21 -18.52 -14.03
C ALA A 46 48.37 -18.27 -15.02
N HIS A 47 49.12 -17.16 -14.91
CA HIS A 47 50.29 -16.92 -15.77
C HIS A 47 51.42 -17.96 -15.60
N ARG A 48 51.36 -18.85 -14.60
CA ARG A 48 52.32 -19.94 -14.35
C ARG A 48 51.80 -21.31 -14.79
N ILE A 49 50.60 -21.38 -15.36
CA ILE A 49 49.90 -22.62 -15.67
C ILE A 49 49.85 -22.81 -17.18
N ALA A 50 50.36 -23.95 -17.67
CA ALA A 50 50.49 -24.23 -19.10
C ALA A 50 49.17 -24.61 -19.82
N GLN A 51 48.12 -24.94 -19.06
CA GLN A 51 46.79 -25.27 -19.58
C GLN A 51 45.74 -24.52 -18.76
N LEU A 52 45.09 -23.55 -19.40
CA LEU A 52 44.14 -22.65 -18.76
C LEU A 52 42.70 -23.00 -19.18
N GLU A 53 41.81 -23.05 -18.19
CA GLU A 53 40.38 -23.15 -18.41
C GLU A 53 39.77 -21.74 -18.40
N PRO A 54 38.74 -21.43 -19.23
CA PRO A 54 38.18 -20.07 -19.32
C PRO A 54 37.66 -19.50 -18.00
N ASP A 55 37.15 -20.36 -17.11
CA ASP A 55 36.61 -20.00 -15.79
C ASP A 55 37.66 -19.99 -14.66
N MET A 56 38.94 -20.24 -14.96
CA MET A 56 40.01 -20.27 -13.95
C MET A 56 40.26 -18.86 -13.34
N PRO A 57 40.51 -18.74 -12.02
CA PRO A 57 40.92 -17.47 -11.42
C PRO A 57 42.28 -16.97 -11.96
N LEU A 58 42.40 -15.67 -12.18
CA LEU A 58 43.62 -15.02 -12.65
C LEU A 58 44.73 -15.11 -11.57
N LEU A 59 44.34 -14.90 -10.31
CA LEU A 59 45.20 -14.89 -9.14
C LEU A 59 44.40 -15.31 -7.91
N THR A 60 44.96 -16.16 -7.06
CA THR A 60 44.43 -16.51 -5.76
C THR A 60 45.54 -16.37 -4.72
N VAL A 61 45.29 -15.60 -3.66
CA VAL A 61 46.23 -15.35 -2.56
C VAL A 61 45.62 -15.83 -1.25
N ASP A 62 46.28 -16.80 -0.64
CA ASP A 62 45.95 -17.33 0.68
C ASP A 62 46.54 -16.46 1.80
N ARG A 63 45.79 -16.36 2.90
CA ARG A 63 46.20 -15.60 4.08
C ARG A 63 47.27 -16.35 4.87
N VAL A 64 48.52 -15.92 4.75
CA VAL A 64 49.65 -16.45 5.53
C VAL A 64 49.72 -15.75 6.89
N ALA A 65 49.82 -16.54 7.98
CA ALA A 65 50.00 -16.01 9.34
C ALA A 65 51.40 -15.41 9.53
N LYS A 66 51.60 -14.61 10.60
CA LYS A 66 52.96 -14.29 11.07
C LYS A 66 53.47 -15.45 11.93
N LEU A 67 54.69 -15.89 11.68
CA LEU A 67 55.34 -16.92 12.52
C LEU A 67 56.07 -16.25 13.68
N ASP A 68 55.82 -16.73 14.90
CA ASP A 68 56.57 -16.29 16.07
C ASP A 68 58.05 -16.74 15.98
N PRO A 69 59.01 -15.90 16.40
CA PRO A 69 60.42 -16.27 16.41
C PRO A 69 60.70 -17.41 17.39
N PRO A 70 61.76 -18.21 17.17
CA PRO A 70 62.07 -19.35 18.04
C PRO A 70 62.38 -18.90 19.47
N VAL A 71 61.76 -19.58 20.44
CA VAL A 71 61.89 -19.28 21.87
C VAL A 71 63.35 -19.14 22.28
N LEU A 72 63.66 -18.01 22.91
CA LEU A 72 65.01 -17.67 23.35
C LEU A 72 65.36 -18.43 24.64
N PRO A 73 66.48 -19.17 24.70
CA PRO A 73 66.98 -19.74 25.95
C PRO A 73 67.30 -18.65 26.99
N ASP A 74 66.85 -18.84 28.25
CA ASP A 74 67.02 -17.85 29.34
C ASP A 74 68.47 -17.38 29.52
N GLN A 75 69.42 -18.29 29.30
CA GLN A 75 70.86 -18.02 29.40
C GLN A 75 71.34 -16.98 28.38
N LEU A 76 70.68 -16.85 27.21
CA LEU A 76 71.05 -15.89 26.16
C LEU A 76 70.39 -14.52 26.35
N ALA A 77 69.32 -14.40 27.13
CA ALA A 77 68.52 -13.18 27.26
C ALA A 77 69.32 -11.95 27.75
N ALA A 78 70.32 -12.15 28.61
CA ALA A 78 71.22 -11.08 29.05
C ALA A 78 72.29 -10.70 28.01
N TRP A 79 72.66 -11.63 27.14
CA TRP A 79 73.81 -11.56 26.25
C TRP A 79 73.49 -11.10 24.82
N LEU A 80 72.23 -11.18 24.38
CA LEU A 80 71.84 -10.71 23.05
C LEU A 80 71.83 -9.18 22.94
N ASP A 81 72.17 -8.71 21.75
CA ASP A 81 72.03 -7.35 21.28
C ASP A 81 71.19 -7.30 19.99
N GLY A 82 70.26 -6.36 19.91
CA GLY A 82 69.21 -6.32 18.87
C GLY A 82 67.88 -6.92 19.31
N VAL A 83 66.94 -6.99 18.37
CA VAL A 83 65.59 -7.57 18.57
C VAL A 83 65.54 -8.93 17.87
N THR A 84 64.88 -9.91 18.47
CA THR A 84 64.89 -11.31 17.98
C THR A 84 63.79 -11.62 16.96
N ASP A 85 62.89 -10.68 16.69
CA ASP A 85 61.71 -10.82 15.81
C ASP A 85 61.86 -10.15 14.44
N ASP A 86 63.03 -9.57 14.13
CA ASP A 86 63.36 -8.98 12.83
C ASP A 86 64.12 -9.97 11.94
N ALA A 87 63.38 -10.70 11.09
CA ALA A 87 63.92 -11.67 10.15
C ALA A 87 64.93 -11.11 9.12
N ASN A 88 65.08 -9.78 9.00
CA ASN A 88 66.08 -9.14 8.12
C ASN A 88 67.39 -8.79 8.85
N LYS A 89 67.41 -8.81 10.19
CA LYS A 89 68.56 -8.40 10.98
C LYS A 89 68.95 -9.49 11.98
N ALA A 90 70.00 -10.25 11.64
CA ALA A 90 70.54 -11.26 12.53
C ALA A 90 70.94 -10.66 13.89
N PRO A 91 70.47 -11.24 15.01
CA PRO A 91 70.85 -10.81 16.36
C PRO A 91 72.32 -11.13 16.64
N THR A 92 72.97 -10.37 17.52
CA THR A 92 74.40 -10.53 17.84
C THR A 92 74.64 -10.69 19.35
N LEU A 93 75.78 -11.24 19.73
CA LEU A 93 76.18 -11.34 21.14
C LEU A 93 76.94 -10.09 21.61
N ARG A 94 76.69 -9.68 22.86
CA ARG A 94 77.44 -8.66 23.58
C ARG A 94 78.80 -9.20 24.04
N GLU A 95 79.85 -8.42 23.86
CA GLU A 95 81.21 -8.79 24.30
C GLU A 95 81.32 -9.00 25.83
N ALA A 96 80.49 -8.31 26.61
CA ALA A 96 80.40 -8.48 28.06
C ALA A 96 79.02 -8.07 28.60
N ILE A 97 78.59 -8.72 29.67
CA ILE A 97 77.42 -8.34 30.48
C ILE A 97 77.83 -7.93 31.89
N VAL A 98 76.91 -7.34 32.63
CA VAL A 98 77.08 -6.99 34.05
C VAL A 98 76.21 -7.93 34.89
N SER A 99 76.82 -8.86 35.63
CA SER A 99 76.07 -9.71 36.56
C SER A 99 75.60 -8.92 37.78
N LYS A 100 74.43 -9.30 38.31
CA LYS A 100 73.84 -8.78 39.55
C LYS A 100 74.10 -9.67 40.78
N ASP A 101 74.85 -10.77 40.63
CA ASP A 101 75.15 -11.66 41.75
C ASP A 101 75.95 -10.94 42.85
N PRO A 102 75.45 -10.86 44.09
CA PRO A 102 76.21 -10.27 45.19
C PRO A 102 77.34 -11.20 45.61
N LEU A 103 78.56 -10.67 45.72
CA LEU A 103 79.67 -11.38 46.33
C LEU A 103 79.41 -11.57 47.83
N LEU A 104 79.47 -12.82 48.30
CA LEU A 104 79.88 -13.10 49.67
C LEU A 104 81.40 -12.83 49.76
N VAL A 105 81.77 -11.58 50.01
CA VAL A 105 83.16 -11.23 50.36
C VAL A 105 83.39 -11.63 51.80
N SER A 106 84.25 -12.63 52.03
CA SER A 106 84.81 -12.87 53.36
C SER A 106 85.99 -11.93 53.59
N ASP A 107 85.88 -11.19 54.69
CA ASP A 107 86.89 -10.42 55.41
C ASP A 107 87.37 -9.05 54.88
N ALA A 108 87.01 -8.05 55.70
CA ALA A 108 87.79 -6.88 56.13
C ALA A 108 87.60 -5.52 55.42
N GLU A 109 86.95 -4.64 56.19
CA GLU A 109 87.15 -3.18 56.29
C GLU A 109 86.66 -2.22 55.16
N GLN A 110 85.62 -1.47 55.53
CA GLN A 110 85.28 -0.10 55.09
C GLN A 110 84.95 0.15 53.61
N GLY A 111 83.64 0.12 53.31
CA GLY A 111 83.06 0.74 52.10
C GLY A 111 81.94 -0.10 51.51
N ASP A 112 80.71 0.43 51.49
CA ASP A 112 79.56 -0.20 50.82
C ASP A 112 79.69 -0.04 49.30
N VAL A 113 80.50 -0.91 48.68
CA VAL A 113 80.72 -0.94 47.24
C VAL A 113 80.05 -2.18 46.66
N LYS A 114 78.84 -2.00 46.12
CA LYS A 114 78.18 -2.98 45.24
C LYS A 114 78.97 -3.10 43.92
N GLY A 115 80.06 -3.86 43.96
CA GLY A 115 80.92 -4.12 42.81
C GLY A 115 80.19 -4.92 41.73
N THR A 116 79.76 -4.25 40.67
CA THR A 116 79.16 -4.88 39.49
C THR A 116 80.20 -5.69 38.72
N ARG A 117 80.07 -7.03 38.74
CA ARG A 117 81.00 -7.93 38.04
C ARG A 117 80.74 -7.89 36.53
N ARG A 118 81.67 -7.32 35.76
CA ARG A 118 81.69 -7.44 34.30
C ARG A 118 82.11 -8.86 33.91
N VAL A 119 81.20 -9.61 33.31
CA VAL A 119 81.43 -10.97 32.81
C VAL A 119 81.69 -10.87 31.31
N GLN A 120 82.87 -11.29 30.86
CA GLN A 120 83.23 -11.30 29.43
C GLN A 120 82.75 -12.58 28.74
N LEU A 121 82.34 -12.46 27.47
CA LEU A 121 81.87 -13.59 26.66
C LEU A 121 82.96 -14.67 26.50
N ALA A 122 84.22 -14.25 26.36
CA ALA A 122 85.38 -15.14 26.21
C ALA A 122 85.56 -16.16 27.36
N ASN A 123 84.99 -15.91 28.54
CA ASN A 123 85.05 -16.81 29.69
C ASN A 123 83.84 -17.77 29.79
N ASN A 124 82.90 -17.73 28.85
CA ASN A 124 81.63 -18.46 28.88
C ASN A 124 81.35 -19.16 27.53
N PRO A 125 82.15 -20.16 27.12
CA PRO A 125 82.00 -20.81 25.81
C PRO A 125 80.63 -21.51 25.63
N GLU A 126 79.98 -21.90 26.73
CA GLU A 126 78.62 -22.47 26.73
C GLU A 126 77.57 -21.50 26.15
N ILE A 127 77.73 -20.19 26.39
CA ILE A 127 76.86 -19.14 25.84
C ILE A 127 77.04 -19.03 24.32
N THR A 128 78.28 -19.10 23.83
CA THR A 128 78.56 -19.08 22.39
C THR A 128 77.97 -20.32 21.70
N GLN A 129 78.13 -21.51 22.27
CA GLN A 129 77.55 -22.75 21.73
C GLN A 129 76.01 -22.74 21.72
N ALA A 130 75.39 -22.27 22.81
CA ALA A 130 73.94 -22.13 22.89
C ALA A 130 73.41 -21.10 21.88
N PHE A 131 74.14 -20.00 21.67
CA PHE A 131 73.80 -18.99 20.65
C PHE A 131 73.93 -19.54 19.23
N GLU A 132 75.02 -20.25 18.89
CA GLU A 132 75.18 -20.87 17.56
C GLU A 132 74.06 -21.90 17.28
N ALA A 133 73.71 -22.72 18.27
CA ALA A 133 72.61 -23.69 18.15
C ALA A 133 71.26 -23.02 17.93
N TRP A 134 70.94 -21.97 18.70
CA TRP A 134 69.70 -21.20 18.54
C TRP A 134 69.69 -20.39 17.23
N LEU A 135 70.81 -19.80 16.82
CA LEU A 135 70.95 -19.02 15.59
C LEU A 135 70.67 -19.87 14.34
N ASN A 136 71.01 -21.17 14.35
CA ASN A 136 70.63 -22.08 13.27
C ASN A 136 69.10 -22.24 13.14
N VAL A 137 68.38 -22.36 14.26
CA VAL A 137 66.90 -22.42 14.27
C VAL A 137 66.31 -21.06 13.86
N TRP A 138 66.91 -19.97 14.33
CA TRP A 138 66.53 -18.61 13.97
C TRP A 138 66.73 -18.33 12.48
N ASN A 139 67.82 -18.80 11.86
CA ASN A 139 68.07 -18.64 10.43
C ASN A 139 67.00 -19.35 9.58
N LEU A 140 66.58 -20.56 9.98
CA LEU A 140 65.50 -21.30 9.31
C LEU A 140 64.17 -20.55 9.42
N TRP A 141 63.81 -20.08 10.61
CA TRP A 141 62.62 -19.25 10.82
C TRP A 141 62.70 -17.94 10.00
N ALA A 142 63.82 -17.23 10.06
CA ALA A 142 64.02 -15.95 9.38
C ALA A 142 64.01 -16.09 7.86
N GLU A 143 64.45 -17.23 7.30
CA GLU A 143 64.33 -17.48 5.87
C GLU A 143 62.89 -17.77 5.45
N GLN A 144 62.13 -18.55 6.23
CA GLN A 144 60.70 -18.75 5.98
C GLN A 144 59.92 -17.44 6.12
N GLU A 145 60.10 -16.72 7.22
CA GLU A 145 59.44 -15.43 7.50
C GLU A 145 59.78 -14.36 6.44
N ARG A 146 60.98 -14.37 5.84
CA ARG A 146 61.32 -13.50 4.69
C ARG A 146 60.59 -13.86 3.39
N ARG A 147 60.17 -15.12 3.20
CA ARG A 147 59.32 -15.53 2.06
C ARG A 147 57.86 -15.16 2.36
N ASP A 148 57.38 -15.53 3.55
CA ASP A 148 56.01 -15.31 4.01
C ASP A 148 55.68 -13.81 4.10
N ALA A 149 56.65 -12.96 4.49
CA ALA A 149 56.48 -11.51 4.51
C ALA A 149 56.11 -10.93 3.14
N LYS A 150 56.79 -11.34 2.06
CA LYS A 150 56.50 -10.88 0.69
C LYS A 150 55.07 -11.24 0.26
N VAL A 151 54.60 -12.43 0.64
CA VAL A 151 53.23 -12.87 0.36
C VAL A 151 52.23 -12.04 1.16
N ARG A 152 52.51 -11.77 2.44
CA ARG A 152 51.64 -10.92 3.27
C ARG A 152 51.61 -9.47 2.79
N ASP A 153 52.66 -8.96 2.17
CA ASP A 153 52.66 -7.63 1.58
C ASP A 153 51.81 -7.57 0.29
N VAL A 154 51.94 -8.55 -0.61
CA VAL A 154 51.02 -8.72 -1.76
C VAL A 154 49.57 -8.88 -1.29
N TYR A 155 49.32 -9.66 -0.24
CA TYR A 155 47.98 -9.84 0.34
C TYR A 155 47.42 -8.52 0.89
N LYS A 156 48.21 -7.72 1.62
CA LYS A 156 47.78 -6.40 2.12
C LYS A 156 47.42 -5.46 0.98
N GLU A 157 48.24 -5.43 -0.07
CA GLU A 157 48.02 -4.59 -1.24
C GLU A 157 46.73 -4.99 -1.97
N LEU A 158 46.56 -6.28 -2.27
CA LEU A 158 45.36 -6.81 -2.92
C LEU A 158 44.10 -6.62 -2.04
N PHE A 159 44.21 -6.74 -0.72
CA PHE A 159 43.12 -6.44 0.22
C PHE A 159 42.76 -4.95 0.22
N GLY A 160 43.76 -4.05 0.20
CA GLY A 160 43.53 -2.61 0.11
C GLY A 160 42.85 -2.21 -1.21
N VAL A 161 43.26 -2.84 -2.32
CA VAL A 161 42.60 -2.69 -3.63
C VAL A 161 41.16 -3.21 -3.60
N HIS A 162 40.91 -4.38 -3.01
CA HIS A 162 39.56 -4.93 -2.81
C HIS A 162 38.66 -3.94 -2.04
N VAL A 163 39.07 -3.51 -0.84
CA VAL A 163 38.31 -2.55 -0.02
C VAL A 163 38.03 -1.26 -0.80
N THR A 164 39.05 -0.68 -1.45
CA THR A 164 38.89 0.57 -2.23
C THR A 164 37.89 0.38 -3.38
N SER A 165 37.99 -0.73 -4.12
CA SER A 165 37.10 -1.05 -5.24
C SER A 165 35.64 -1.30 -4.81
N THR A 166 35.43 -1.85 -3.61
CA THR A 166 34.10 -2.15 -3.06
C THR A 166 33.43 -0.93 -2.42
N GLU A 167 34.19 -0.10 -1.70
CA GLU A 167 33.65 1.13 -1.08
C GLU A 167 33.40 2.25 -2.10
N HIS A 168 34.21 2.32 -3.17
CA HIS A 168 34.22 3.42 -4.13
C HIS A 168 34.03 2.93 -5.59
N SER A 169 33.17 1.92 -5.80
CA SER A 169 32.89 1.29 -7.11
C SER A 169 32.41 2.24 -8.22
N GLU A 170 31.87 3.41 -7.83
CA GLU A 170 31.42 4.49 -8.72
C GLU A 170 32.58 5.39 -9.19
N ALA A 171 33.67 5.48 -8.42
CA ALA A 171 34.81 6.34 -8.70
C ALA A 171 35.99 5.56 -9.34
N PHE A 172 36.18 4.30 -8.95
CA PHE A 172 37.25 3.44 -9.44
C PHE A 172 36.71 2.27 -10.26
N GLU A 173 37.53 1.79 -11.18
CA GLU A 173 37.39 0.52 -11.86
C GLU A 173 38.63 -0.33 -11.63
N LEU A 174 38.42 -1.64 -11.56
CA LEU A 174 39.47 -2.63 -11.44
C LEU A 174 39.54 -3.44 -12.74
N ILE A 175 40.72 -3.46 -13.34
CA ILE A 175 40.96 -4.11 -14.63
C ILE A 175 42.22 -4.98 -14.56
N VAL A 176 42.31 -5.99 -15.44
CA VAL A 176 43.60 -6.56 -15.84
C VAL A 176 44.04 -5.90 -17.15
N GLY A 177 45.28 -5.44 -17.19
CA GLY A 177 45.96 -5.01 -18.41
C GLY A 177 46.87 -6.12 -18.92
N VAL A 178 46.89 -6.32 -20.24
CA VAL A 178 47.75 -7.28 -20.95
C VAL A 178 48.33 -6.59 -22.20
N GLY A 179 49.56 -6.95 -22.58
CA GLY A 179 50.26 -6.27 -23.67
C GLY A 179 50.71 -4.87 -23.27
N CYS A 180 51.68 -4.75 -22.36
CA CYS A 180 52.22 -3.43 -21.98
C CYS A 180 53.10 -2.86 -23.09
N LEU A 181 52.73 -1.72 -23.68
CA LEU A 181 53.49 -0.99 -24.68
C LEU A 181 54.34 0.11 -24.02
N SER A 182 55.65 0.06 -24.25
CA SER A 182 56.61 1.14 -24.01
C SER A 182 56.97 1.78 -25.35
N TRP A 183 56.70 3.07 -25.52
CA TRP A 183 57.04 3.78 -26.77
C TRP A 183 57.14 5.29 -26.51
N ARG A 184 58.05 5.98 -27.21
CA ARG A 184 58.10 7.43 -27.26
C ARG A 184 58.21 7.91 -28.71
N PRO A 185 57.08 8.13 -29.40
CA PRO A 185 57.07 8.72 -30.74
C PRO A 185 57.74 10.10 -30.77
N GLU A 186 58.20 10.52 -31.94
CA GLU A 186 58.74 11.87 -32.12
C GLU A 186 57.65 12.93 -31.87
N GLY A 187 57.97 13.95 -31.05
CA GLY A 187 57.00 14.98 -30.64
C GLY A 187 55.98 14.54 -29.60
N HIS A 188 56.10 13.32 -29.05
CA HIS A 188 55.14 12.72 -28.12
C HIS A 188 55.79 12.37 -26.77
N ASP A 189 54.98 12.31 -25.72
CA ASP A 189 55.42 11.88 -24.40
C ASP A 189 55.66 10.36 -24.35
N GLN A 190 56.43 9.92 -23.34
CA GLN A 190 56.65 8.50 -23.08
C GLN A 190 55.32 7.82 -22.74
N VAL A 191 55.00 6.78 -23.49
CA VAL A 191 53.95 5.82 -23.19
C VAL A 191 54.57 4.63 -22.45
N LEU A 192 53.88 4.18 -21.42
CA LEU A 192 54.06 2.88 -20.79
C LEU A 192 52.67 2.42 -20.34
N ARG A 193 51.89 1.75 -21.20
CA ARG A 193 50.49 1.40 -20.90
C ARG A 193 50.07 0.12 -21.62
N HIS A 194 49.20 -0.65 -20.98
CA HIS A 194 48.58 -1.84 -21.59
C HIS A 194 47.68 -1.46 -22.75
N VAL A 195 47.84 -2.15 -23.88
CA VAL A 195 47.07 -1.94 -25.11
C VAL A 195 45.77 -2.74 -25.14
N THR A 196 45.63 -3.72 -24.23
CA THR A 196 44.45 -4.56 -24.08
C THR A 196 44.08 -4.64 -22.60
N THR A 197 42.82 -4.38 -22.28
CA THR A 197 42.31 -4.32 -20.90
C THR A 197 40.98 -5.06 -20.77
N ALA A 198 40.71 -5.65 -19.60
CA ALA A 198 39.43 -6.29 -19.31
C ALA A 198 39.03 -6.10 -17.83
N PRO A 199 37.73 -5.98 -17.51
CA PRO A 199 37.26 -5.80 -16.15
C PRO A 199 37.46 -7.07 -15.30
N ILE A 200 37.84 -6.89 -14.03
CA ILE A 200 38.08 -7.96 -13.07
C ILE A 200 37.46 -7.63 -11.71
N GLU A 201 37.23 -8.68 -10.91
CA GLU A 201 36.66 -8.60 -9.56
C GLU A 201 37.62 -9.29 -8.58
N ILE A 202 37.80 -8.72 -7.37
CA ILE A 202 38.44 -9.42 -6.25
C ILE A 202 37.35 -9.88 -5.30
N ARG A 203 37.20 -11.20 -5.16
CA ARG A 203 36.32 -11.84 -4.18
C ARG A 203 37.09 -12.13 -2.91
N PHE A 204 36.48 -11.83 -1.76
CA PHE A 204 36.98 -12.15 -0.44
C PHE A 204 36.12 -13.25 0.18
N ASP A 205 36.76 -14.33 0.62
CA ASP A 205 36.14 -15.40 1.39
C ASP A 205 36.27 -15.07 2.88
N GLU A 206 35.14 -14.82 3.56
CA GLU A 206 35.11 -14.45 4.98
C GLU A 206 35.55 -15.60 5.92
N ASP A 207 35.36 -16.86 5.53
CA ASP A 207 35.69 -18.03 6.35
C ASP A 207 37.19 -18.36 6.28
N SER A 208 37.77 -18.38 5.07
CA SER A 208 39.19 -18.71 4.88
C SER A 208 40.12 -17.50 4.85
N GLY A 209 39.58 -16.30 4.62
CA GLY A 209 40.35 -15.08 4.35
C GLY A 209 41.04 -15.08 2.98
N ARG A 210 40.70 -16.01 2.07
CA ARG A 210 41.28 -16.08 0.73
C ARG A 210 40.82 -14.90 -0.14
N LEU A 211 41.75 -14.31 -0.90
CA LEU A 211 41.46 -13.35 -1.96
C LEU A 211 41.57 -14.04 -3.32
N THR A 212 40.53 -13.92 -4.14
CA THR A 212 40.45 -14.55 -5.46
C THR A 212 40.09 -13.52 -6.53
N VAL A 213 41.00 -13.31 -7.49
CA VAL A 213 40.84 -12.38 -8.62
C VAL A 213 40.27 -13.14 -9.81
N VAL A 214 39.15 -12.69 -10.33
CA VAL A 214 38.42 -13.33 -11.44
C VAL A 214 38.11 -12.34 -12.55
N SER A 215 37.95 -12.83 -13.77
CA SER A 215 37.42 -12.04 -14.89
C SER A 215 35.94 -11.72 -14.67
N VAL A 216 35.52 -10.52 -15.07
CA VAL A 216 34.11 -10.14 -15.12
C VAL A 216 33.55 -10.51 -16.48
N SER A 217 32.62 -11.47 -16.53
CA SER A 217 31.99 -11.88 -17.79
C SER A 217 30.93 -10.88 -18.24
N ALA A 218 31.32 -10.01 -19.15
CA ALA A 218 30.46 -9.15 -19.95
C ALA A 218 30.63 -9.50 -21.45
N PRO A 219 29.63 -9.24 -22.31
CA PRO A 219 29.90 -9.13 -23.75
C PRO A 219 30.94 -8.01 -23.99
N ASP A 220 31.80 -8.20 -24.98
CA ASP A 220 32.84 -7.25 -25.37
C ASP A 220 33.81 -6.87 -24.22
N ALA A 221 34.04 -7.80 -23.27
CA ALA A 221 34.81 -7.54 -22.05
C ALA A 221 36.28 -7.15 -22.32
N VAL A 222 36.89 -7.63 -23.41
CA VAL A 222 38.27 -7.29 -23.76
C VAL A 222 38.27 -6.07 -24.68
N THR A 223 38.77 -4.96 -24.15
CA THR A 223 38.85 -3.66 -24.81
C THR A 223 40.27 -3.36 -25.26
N VAL A 224 40.42 -2.77 -26.46
CA VAL A 224 41.69 -2.22 -26.96
C VAL A 224 41.82 -0.75 -26.59
N GLU A 225 42.89 -0.39 -25.89
CA GLU A 225 43.20 0.98 -25.47
C GLU A 225 44.31 1.58 -26.34
N LEU A 226 44.02 2.71 -26.98
CA LEU A 226 44.95 3.49 -27.84
C LEU A 226 44.90 5.00 -27.53
N ASP A 227 44.13 5.44 -26.53
CA ASP A 227 43.95 6.85 -26.16
C ASP A 227 45.19 7.50 -25.53
N MET A 228 46.19 6.70 -25.12
CA MET A 228 47.50 7.20 -24.73
C MET A 228 48.37 7.68 -25.89
N LEU A 229 47.95 7.39 -27.14
CA LEU A 229 48.59 7.82 -28.37
C LEU A 229 47.77 8.94 -29.03
N ASP A 230 48.45 9.99 -29.48
CA ASP A 230 47.80 11.06 -30.21
C ASP A 230 47.33 10.55 -31.59
N PRO A 231 46.14 10.93 -32.10
CA PRO A 231 45.59 10.38 -33.35
C PRO A 231 46.47 10.54 -34.60
N ALA A 232 47.39 11.51 -34.60
CA ALA A 232 48.36 11.71 -35.68
C ALA A 232 49.45 10.63 -35.75
N VAL A 233 49.66 9.87 -34.67
CA VAL A 233 50.62 8.77 -34.56
C VAL A 233 50.02 7.44 -35.04
N ILE A 234 48.70 7.35 -35.21
CA ILE A 234 47.97 6.13 -35.56
C ILE A 234 47.84 6.01 -37.09
N PRO A 235 48.59 5.14 -37.79
CA PRO A 235 48.76 5.23 -39.24
C PRO A 235 47.57 4.73 -40.08
N ASN A 236 46.74 3.82 -39.55
CA ASN A 236 45.60 3.27 -40.28
C ASN A 236 44.43 2.91 -39.34
N PRO A 237 43.51 3.86 -39.05
CA PRO A 237 42.38 3.65 -38.14
C PRO A 237 41.53 2.40 -38.44
N ALA A 238 41.26 2.09 -39.72
CA ALA A 238 40.37 0.99 -40.10
C ALA A 238 40.90 -0.39 -39.65
N LYS A 239 42.23 -0.60 -39.69
CA LYS A 239 42.84 -1.84 -39.16
C LYS A 239 42.68 -1.97 -37.65
N PHE A 240 42.66 -0.85 -36.93
CA PHE A 240 42.45 -0.86 -35.49
C PHE A 240 41.00 -1.18 -35.13
N ASP A 241 40.04 -0.88 -36.00
CA ASP A 241 38.63 -1.27 -35.81
C ASP A 241 38.45 -2.79 -35.99
N GLU A 242 39.07 -3.40 -37.02
CA GLU A 242 39.12 -4.88 -37.17
C GLU A 242 39.74 -5.57 -35.93
N ILE A 243 40.78 -4.98 -35.33
CA ILE A 243 41.44 -5.52 -34.13
C ILE A 243 40.58 -5.31 -32.86
N LYS A 244 39.82 -4.21 -32.76
CA LYS A 244 38.83 -4.01 -31.68
C LYS A 244 37.71 -5.04 -31.75
N GLU A 245 37.19 -5.34 -32.95
CA GLU A 245 36.17 -6.38 -33.13
C GLU A 245 36.70 -7.76 -32.75
N LEU A 246 37.95 -8.10 -33.12
CA LEU A 246 38.61 -9.34 -32.70
C LEU A 246 38.79 -9.43 -31.18
N ALA A 247 39.12 -8.32 -30.53
CA ALA A 247 39.22 -8.26 -29.07
C ALA A 247 37.86 -8.40 -28.39
N ALA A 248 36.84 -7.66 -28.85
CA ALA A 248 35.48 -7.74 -28.31
C ALA A 248 34.90 -9.17 -28.38
N ALA A 249 35.17 -9.89 -29.47
CA ALA A 249 34.76 -11.29 -29.66
C ALA A 249 35.61 -12.34 -28.89
N TYR A 250 36.58 -11.93 -28.05
CA TYR A 250 37.47 -12.85 -27.34
C TYR A 250 36.82 -13.41 -26.05
N GLU A 251 36.53 -14.72 -26.04
CA GLU A 251 35.96 -15.45 -24.90
C GLU A 251 36.99 -16.31 -24.13
N GLY A 252 38.28 -16.20 -24.45
CA GLY A 252 39.35 -16.99 -23.83
C GLY A 252 39.78 -16.51 -22.43
N HIS A 253 40.68 -17.24 -21.80
CA HIS A 253 41.24 -16.85 -20.51
C HIS A 253 42.23 -15.68 -20.67
N LEU A 254 42.08 -14.60 -19.90
CA LEU A 254 42.81 -13.33 -20.10
C LEU A 254 44.34 -13.42 -19.96
N LEU A 255 44.86 -14.49 -19.35
CA LEU A 255 46.30 -14.78 -19.24
C LEU A 255 46.76 -15.94 -20.13
N ASP A 256 45.95 -16.36 -21.11
CA ASP A 256 46.33 -17.29 -22.18
C ASP A 256 47.26 -16.56 -23.16
N GLN A 257 48.56 -16.60 -22.83
CA GLN A 257 49.64 -15.88 -23.51
C GLN A 257 49.62 -16.05 -25.04
N PRO A 258 49.52 -17.26 -25.64
CA PRO A 258 49.36 -17.41 -27.09
C PRO A 258 48.11 -16.71 -27.67
N ALA A 259 46.95 -16.86 -27.02
CA ALA A 259 45.68 -16.44 -27.59
C ALA A 259 45.45 -14.92 -27.50
N ILE A 260 45.69 -14.32 -26.33
CA ILE A 260 45.58 -12.85 -26.16
C ILE A 260 46.83 -12.14 -26.71
N GLY A 261 47.98 -12.82 -26.73
CA GLY A 261 49.22 -12.34 -27.31
C GLY A 261 49.11 -12.12 -28.83
N GLU A 262 48.31 -12.92 -29.56
CA GLU A 262 48.04 -12.64 -30.97
C GLU A 262 47.37 -11.26 -31.17
N ILE A 263 46.40 -10.89 -30.33
CA ILE A 263 45.72 -9.59 -30.40
C ILE A 263 46.74 -8.47 -30.13
N CYS A 264 47.52 -8.60 -29.04
CA CYS A 264 48.54 -7.64 -28.64
C CYS A 264 49.64 -7.48 -29.72
N ARG A 265 50.08 -8.58 -30.34
CA ARG A 265 51.08 -8.60 -31.42
C ARG A 265 50.57 -7.95 -32.69
N ARG A 266 49.36 -8.32 -33.15
CA ARG A 266 48.71 -7.72 -34.33
C ARG A 266 48.55 -6.21 -34.16
N LEU A 267 48.19 -5.78 -32.95
CA LEU A 267 48.04 -4.37 -32.59
C LEU A 267 49.39 -3.64 -32.61
N THR A 268 50.39 -4.19 -31.93
CA THR A 268 51.76 -3.63 -31.84
C THR A 268 52.39 -3.43 -33.22
N HIS A 269 52.40 -4.48 -34.07
CA HIS A 269 52.94 -4.41 -35.44
C HIS A 269 52.09 -3.53 -36.39
N SER A 270 50.90 -3.08 -35.97
CA SER A 270 50.10 -2.12 -36.74
C SER A 270 50.38 -0.66 -36.38
N LEU A 271 51.09 -0.39 -35.28
CA LEU A 271 51.45 0.96 -34.84
C LEU A 271 52.68 1.50 -35.57
N ASP A 272 53.76 0.71 -35.65
CA ASP A 272 55.03 1.13 -36.25
C ASP A 272 55.74 -0.06 -36.95
N PRO A 273 56.43 0.13 -38.10
CA PRO A 273 57.16 -0.93 -38.79
C PRO A 273 58.31 -1.56 -37.99
N ASP A 274 58.94 -0.79 -37.10
CA ASP A 274 60.04 -1.25 -36.24
C ASP A 274 59.53 -1.76 -34.87
N ALA A 275 58.22 -1.96 -34.73
CA ALA A 275 57.61 -2.40 -33.47
C ALA A 275 57.89 -3.88 -33.15
N GLU A 276 58.39 -4.14 -31.94
CA GLU A 276 58.68 -5.49 -31.46
C GLU A 276 57.67 -5.90 -30.36
N TYR A 277 57.15 -7.13 -30.43
CA TYR A 277 56.33 -7.74 -29.38
C TYR A 277 57.05 -8.93 -28.74
N ASP A 278 57.30 -8.86 -27.44
CA ASP A 278 57.86 -9.95 -26.63
C ASP A 278 56.71 -10.77 -26.02
N GLU A 279 56.46 -11.95 -26.60
CA GLU A 279 55.38 -12.84 -26.17
C GLU A 279 55.65 -13.45 -24.79
N ASP A 280 56.91 -13.68 -24.41
CA ASP A 280 57.31 -14.43 -23.21
C ASP A 280 57.58 -13.54 -21.98
N SER A 281 57.89 -12.25 -22.17
CA SER A 281 58.18 -11.35 -21.05
C SER A 281 56.93 -10.97 -20.24
N VAL A 282 56.90 -11.46 -18.99
CA VAL A 282 55.97 -11.01 -17.94
C VAL A 282 56.38 -9.69 -17.27
N ALA A 283 57.52 -9.12 -17.65
CA ALA A 283 58.00 -7.82 -17.15
C ALA A 283 57.66 -6.70 -18.15
N ALA A 284 57.33 -5.52 -17.62
CA ALA A 284 57.05 -4.34 -18.43
C ALA A 284 58.27 -3.95 -19.30
N PRO A 285 58.09 -3.63 -20.59
CA PRO A 285 59.19 -3.22 -21.46
C PRO A 285 59.64 -1.80 -21.13
N SER A 286 60.90 -1.48 -21.48
CA SER A 286 61.50 -0.17 -21.22
C SER A 286 62.19 0.38 -22.46
N GLY A 287 61.93 1.64 -22.80
CA GLY A 287 62.69 2.39 -23.81
C GLY A 287 61.84 3.37 -24.59
N ALA A 288 62.50 4.07 -25.52
CA ALA A 288 61.83 4.99 -26.45
C ALA A 288 61.34 4.30 -27.73
N GLN A 289 61.92 3.15 -28.10
CA GLN A 289 61.51 2.37 -29.28
C GLN A 289 60.14 1.71 -29.05
N PRO A 290 59.32 1.48 -30.11
CA PRO A 290 58.02 0.83 -30.00
C PRO A 290 58.17 -0.64 -29.59
N ARG A 291 58.08 -0.92 -28.28
CA ARG A 291 58.24 -2.26 -27.72
C ARG A 291 57.08 -2.59 -26.81
N ALA A 292 56.37 -3.68 -27.11
CA ALA A 292 55.36 -4.22 -26.22
C ALA A 292 55.75 -5.62 -25.72
N ALA A 293 55.24 -6.00 -24.55
CA ALA A 293 55.44 -7.32 -23.97
C ALA A 293 54.14 -7.83 -23.34
N PHE A 294 53.98 -9.14 -23.19
CA PHE A 294 52.79 -9.74 -22.57
C PHE A 294 52.46 -9.11 -21.21
N ALA A 295 53.45 -9.03 -20.32
CA ALA A 295 53.51 -8.16 -19.14
C ALA A 295 52.17 -7.85 -18.41
N PRO A 296 51.44 -8.87 -17.91
CA PRO A 296 50.13 -8.64 -17.32
C PRO A 296 50.20 -7.91 -15.97
N ALA A 297 49.19 -7.09 -15.67
CA ALA A 297 49.06 -6.36 -14.41
C ALA A 297 47.60 -6.20 -13.95
N ILE A 298 47.35 -6.26 -12.64
CA ILE A 298 46.11 -5.80 -12.00
C ILE A 298 46.22 -4.30 -11.80
N ILE A 299 45.24 -3.52 -12.27
CA ILE A 299 45.26 -2.05 -12.21
C ILE A 299 43.97 -1.56 -11.57
N LEU A 300 44.10 -0.78 -10.50
CA LEU A 300 43.01 0.06 -9.97
C LEU A 300 43.23 1.48 -10.47
N ARG A 301 42.24 2.01 -11.19
CA ARG A 301 42.28 3.38 -11.72
C ARG A 301 40.91 4.05 -11.57
N LYS A 302 40.90 5.38 -11.59
CA LYS A 302 39.65 6.14 -11.66
C LYS A 302 38.91 5.84 -12.96
N ARG A 303 37.58 5.66 -12.88
CA ARG A 303 36.72 5.52 -14.06
C ARG A 303 36.87 6.75 -14.94
N THR A 304 36.99 6.53 -16.25
CA THR A 304 37.08 7.62 -17.22
C THR A 304 35.69 7.98 -17.74
N ASN A 305 35.46 9.26 -18.06
CA ASN A 305 34.19 9.70 -18.68
C ASN A 305 34.03 9.22 -20.13
N ARG A 306 34.93 8.37 -20.64
CA ARG A 306 34.94 7.82 -22.01
C ARG A 306 33.67 7.04 -22.35
N GLY A 307 33.10 6.32 -21.38
CA GLY A 307 31.81 5.64 -21.57
C GLY A 307 30.68 6.62 -21.90
N LEU A 308 30.67 7.81 -21.30
CA LEU A 308 29.69 8.87 -21.62
C LEU A 308 29.94 9.46 -23.02
N VAL A 309 31.20 9.64 -23.41
CA VAL A 309 31.58 10.08 -24.77
C VAL A 309 31.01 9.12 -25.81
N GLN A 310 31.31 7.82 -25.68
CA GLN A 310 30.79 6.78 -26.57
C GLN A 310 29.26 6.73 -26.60
N MET A 311 28.59 6.86 -25.45
CA MET A 311 27.11 6.95 -25.40
C MET A 311 26.58 8.17 -26.16
N TYR A 312 27.21 9.34 -26.03
CA TYR A 312 26.78 10.55 -26.75
C TYR A 312 27.02 10.43 -28.27
N GLU A 313 28.14 9.84 -28.69
CA GLU A 313 28.40 9.53 -30.10
C GLU A 313 27.37 8.54 -30.67
N GLN A 314 27.04 7.49 -29.92
CA GLN A 314 26.02 6.51 -30.31
C GLN A 314 24.62 7.14 -30.42
N ILE A 315 24.23 7.98 -29.46
CA ILE A 315 22.98 8.77 -29.52
C ILE A 315 22.96 9.69 -30.76
N VAL A 316 24.10 10.30 -31.10
CA VAL A 316 24.22 11.12 -32.32
C VAL A 316 24.06 10.27 -33.58
N SER A 317 24.60 9.05 -33.64
CA SER A 317 24.41 8.14 -34.78
C SER A 317 22.95 7.73 -34.92
N GLN A 318 22.33 7.26 -33.83
CA GLN A 318 20.91 6.86 -33.81
C GLN A 318 19.97 7.98 -34.24
N ILE A 319 20.18 9.22 -33.78
CA ILE A 319 19.37 10.39 -34.19
C ILE A 319 19.59 10.72 -35.68
N ARG A 320 20.80 10.49 -36.23
CA ARG A 320 21.08 10.70 -37.66
C ARG A 320 20.43 9.65 -38.54
N GLU A 321 20.52 8.38 -38.14
CA GLU A 321 19.96 7.23 -38.85
C GLU A 321 18.42 7.25 -38.83
N ALA A 322 17.80 7.51 -37.68
CA ALA A 322 16.35 7.54 -37.54
C ALA A 322 15.69 8.76 -38.18
N GLY A 323 16.43 9.85 -38.45
CA GLY A 323 15.90 11.11 -38.99
C GLY A 323 15.09 11.96 -38.00
N GLU A 324 14.58 11.35 -36.92
CA GLU A 324 13.71 11.97 -35.92
C GLU A 324 14.42 12.17 -34.57
N VAL A 325 13.82 12.97 -33.68
CA VAL A 325 14.33 13.20 -32.31
C VAL A 325 13.32 12.65 -31.32
N PRO A 326 13.70 11.73 -30.40
CA PRO A 326 12.78 11.17 -29.41
C PRO A 326 12.11 12.25 -28.55
N GLU A 327 10.82 12.09 -28.27
CA GLU A 327 10.03 13.15 -27.61
C GLU A 327 10.59 13.58 -26.25
N GLY A 328 11.11 12.63 -25.45
CA GLY A 328 11.74 12.92 -24.15
C GLY A 328 13.00 13.79 -24.22
N VAL A 329 13.64 13.88 -25.39
CA VAL A 329 14.82 14.73 -25.62
C VAL A 329 14.41 16.15 -26.03
N LEU A 330 13.21 16.34 -26.58
CA LEU A 330 12.77 17.65 -27.09
C LEU A 330 12.75 18.76 -26.01
N PRO A 331 12.29 18.53 -24.76
CA PRO A 331 12.36 19.54 -23.69
C PRO A 331 13.80 19.94 -23.29
N LEU A 332 14.81 19.10 -23.55
CA LEU A 332 16.23 19.43 -23.31
C LEU A 332 16.80 20.39 -24.36
N ILE A 333 16.14 20.48 -25.52
CA ILE A 333 16.56 21.28 -26.68
C ILE A 333 15.75 22.58 -26.78
N ASP A 334 14.52 22.56 -26.29
CA ASP A 334 13.55 23.62 -26.42
C ASP A 334 12.73 23.70 -25.12
N PRO A 335 13.06 24.62 -24.18
CA PRO A 335 12.45 24.66 -22.86
C PRO A 335 10.98 25.07 -22.87
N ASP A 336 10.52 25.73 -23.94
CA ASP A 336 9.11 26.09 -24.13
C ASP A 336 8.27 24.88 -24.60
N ARG A 337 8.93 23.81 -25.07
CA ARG A 337 8.27 22.61 -25.57
C ARG A 337 7.93 21.66 -24.42
N GLN A 338 6.70 21.79 -23.92
CA GLN A 338 6.14 20.81 -22.99
C GLN A 338 6.02 19.44 -23.67
N PRO A 339 6.39 18.33 -22.98
CA PRO A 339 6.11 16.99 -23.47
C PRO A 339 4.61 16.77 -23.57
N ALA A 340 4.16 16.06 -24.61
CA ALA A 340 2.73 15.80 -24.81
C ALA A 340 2.13 15.07 -23.60
N SER A 341 0.98 15.54 -23.12
CA SER A 341 0.14 14.79 -22.20
C SER A 341 -0.22 13.44 -22.82
N THR A 342 -0.28 12.38 -22.00
CA THR A 342 -0.73 11.06 -22.45
C THR A 342 -2.27 11.07 -22.58
N GLU A 343 -2.79 11.87 -23.50
CA GLU A 343 -4.21 11.98 -23.82
C GLU A 343 -4.68 10.76 -24.62
N GLY A 344 -4.79 9.62 -23.93
CA GLY A 344 -5.22 8.37 -24.54
C GLY A 344 -5.19 7.22 -23.55
N ARG A 345 -6.35 6.91 -22.97
CA ARG A 345 -6.57 5.88 -21.93
C ARG A 345 -5.74 6.07 -20.66
N VAL A 346 -6.41 6.56 -19.61
CA VAL A 346 -6.12 6.08 -18.25
C VAL A 346 -6.42 4.57 -18.29
N THR A 347 -5.38 3.75 -18.34
CA THR A 347 -5.50 2.33 -17.99
C THR A 347 -5.53 2.22 -16.47
N ASP A 348 -6.44 1.41 -15.95
CA ASP A 348 -6.49 1.12 -14.52
C ASP A 348 -5.13 0.57 -14.09
N GLY A 349 -4.52 1.23 -13.10
CA GLY A 349 -3.22 0.85 -12.56
C GLY A 349 -3.35 -0.05 -11.34
N ALA A 350 -2.50 0.16 -10.34
CA ALA A 350 -2.54 -0.63 -9.10
C ALA A 350 -3.49 -0.06 -8.04
N VAL A 351 -4.18 1.04 -8.33
CA VAL A 351 -5.19 1.63 -7.45
C VAL A 351 -6.54 0.97 -7.77
N VAL A 352 -7.07 0.19 -6.83
CA VAL A 352 -8.40 -0.42 -6.92
C VAL A 352 -9.33 0.30 -5.94
N THR A 353 -10.28 1.08 -6.44
CA THR A 353 -11.26 1.79 -5.62
C THR A 353 -12.51 0.93 -5.40
N VAL A 354 -12.91 0.69 -4.15
CA VAL A 354 -14.14 -0.03 -3.78
C VAL A 354 -14.94 0.86 -2.82
N ASP A 355 -16.16 1.27 -3.21
CA ASP A 355 -17.00 2.28 -2.55
C ASP A 355 -16.18 3.37 -1.83
N GLU A 356 -15.44 4.18 -2.59
CA GLU A 356 -14.61 5.32 -2.10
C GLU A 356 -13.37 4.96 -1.23
N GLU A 357 -13.05 3.68 -1.02
CA GLU A 357 -11.78 3.24 -0.40
C GLU A 357 -10.80 2.73 -1.48
N ASP A 358 -9.62 3.35 -1.56
CA ASP A 358 -8.53 2.98 -2.47
C ASP A 358 -7.62 1.90 -1.86
N PHE A 359 -7.43 0.80 -2.60
CA PHE A 359 -6.51 -0.27 -2.27
C PHE A 359 -5.29 -0.22 -3.20
N LEU A 360 -4.09 -0.22 -2.62
CA LEU A 360 -2.80 -0.25 -3.33
C LEU A 360 -1.90 -1.36 -2.77
N PRO A 361 -0.95 -1.91 -3.56
CA PRO A 361 0.01 -2.93 -3.08
C PRO A 361 0.93 -2.44 -1.95
N LEU A 362 1.09 -1.13 -1.81
CA LEU A 362 1.90 -0.48 -0.77
C LEU A 362 1.07 0.63 -0.11
N PRO A 363 1.11 0.78 1.23
CA PRO A 363 0.38 1.83 1.91
C PRO A 363 0.96 3.21 1.55
N VAL A 364 0.10 4.16 1.17
CA VAL A 364 0.48 5.52 0.77
C VAL A 364 -0.31 6.56 1.55
N ASN A 365 0.27 7.74 1.77
CA ASN A 365 -0.45 8.90 2.30
C ASN A 365 -1.08 9.75 1.18
N ASP A 366 -1.92 10.73 1.53
CA ASP A 366 -2.63 11.59 0.56
C ASP A 366 -1.70 12.33 -0.42
N ARG A 367 -0.49 12.70 0.00
CA ARG A 367 0.49 13.36 -0.87
C ARG A 367 1.12 12.37 -1.85
N GLN A 368 1.36 11.14 -1.44
CA GLN A 368 1.83 10.06 -2.31
C GLN A 368 0.74 9.64 -3.30
N ARG A 369 -0.53 9.59 -2.87
CA ARG A 369 -1.69 9.37 -3.76
C ARG A 369 -1.78 10.46 -4.85
N GLN A 370 -1.68 11.73 -4.47
CA GLN A 370 -1.62 12.86 -5.43
C GLN A 370 -0.44 12.78 -6.41
N ILE A 371 0.66 12.09 -6.08
CA ILE A 371 1.79 11.87 -6.99
C ILE A 371 1.43 10.79 -8.03
N ILE A 372 0.77 9.70 -7.62
CA ILE A 372 0.31 8.64 -8.51
C ILE A 372 -0.67 9.20 -9.55
N GLU A 373 -1.71 9.93 -9.10
CA GLU A 373 -2.70 10.60 -9.97
C GLU A 373 -2.06 11.60 -10.98
N ARG A 374 -0.97 12.26 -10.58
CA ARG A 374 -0.24 13.19 -11.46
C ARG A 374 0.57 12.46 -12.53
N VAL A 375 1.15 11.30 -12.21
CA VAL A 375 1.93 10.50 -13.16
C VAL A 375 1.06 9.93 -14.28
N ASP A 376 -0.23 9.68 -14.03
CA ASP A 376 -1.18 9.26 -15.08
C ASP A 376 -1.60 10.40 -16.03
N SER A 377 -1.57 11.65 -15.57
CA SER A 377 -2.04 12.83 -16.30
C SER A 377 -0.91 13.73 -16.85
N ARG A 378 0.33 13.51 -16.44
CA ARG A 378 1.50 14.34 -16.79
C ARG A 378 2.68 13.48 -17.23
N ALA A 379 3.22 13.74 -18.42
CA ALA A 379 4.42 13.08 -18.92
C ALA A 379 5.68 13.34 -18.07
N GLN A 380 5.69 14.37 -17.22
CA GLN A 380 6.75 14.64 -16.24
C GLN A 380 6.13 15.05 -14.89
N THR A 381 6.60 14.43 -13.81
CA THR A 381 6.22 14.75 -12.43
C THR A 381 7.47 14.85 -11.57
N VAL A 382 7.73 16.02 -10.99
CA VAL A 382 8.85 16.25 -10.06
C VAL A 382 8.37 16.06 -8.63
N VAL A 383 9.05 15.18 -7.88
CA VAL A 383 8.74 14.89 -6.46
C VAL A 383 9.87 15.40 -5.58
N GLN A 384 9.59 16.44 -4.78
CA GLN A 384 10.51 16.97 -3.79
C GLN A 384 10.08 16.57 -2.37
N GLY A 385 11.04 16.16 -1.54
CA GLY A 385 10.79 15.86 -0.13
C GLY A 385 12.09 15.86 0.68
N PRO A 386 12.08 16.25 1.96
CA PRO A 386 13.22 16.12 2.89
C PRO A 386 13.79 14.68 2.96
N PRO A 387 15.02 14.47 3.49
CA PRO A 387 15.50 13.13 3.80
C PRO A 387 14.53 12.42 4.77
N GLY A 388 14.38 11.10 4.61
CA GLY A 388 13.48 10.28 5.43
C GLY A 388 11.99 10.30 5.05
N THR A 389 11.49 11.20 4.19
CA THR A 389 10.05 11.31 3.86
C THR A 389 9.53 10.25 2.87
N GLY A 390 10.04 9.03 2.92
CA GLY A 390 9.52 7.90 2.14
C GLY A 390 9.68 8.00 0.62
N LYS A 391 10.63 8.77 0.07
CA LYS A 391 10.83 8.89 -1.39
C LYS A 391 11.01 7.53 -2.09
N THR A 392 11.86 6.66 -1.53
CA THR A 392 12.07 5.27 -1.97
C THR A 392 10.78 4.45 -1.97
N HIS A 393 9.93 4.64 -0.95
CA HIS A 393 8.63 3.99 -0.83
C HIS A 393 7.63 4.51 -1.87
N THR A 394 7.64 5.82 -2.14
CA THR A 394 6.85 6.43 -3.23
C THR A 394 7.28 5.89 -4.60
N ALA A 395 8.59 5.68 -4.82
CA ALA A 395 9.09 5.07 -6.05
C ALA A 395 8.59 3.62 -6.21
N ALA A 396 8.64 2.80 -5.16
CA ALA A 396 8.11 1.43 -5.18
C ALA A 396 6.59 1.39 -5.44
N ALA A 397 5.82 2.33 -4.86
CA ALA A 397 4.39 2.47 -5.12
C ALA A 397 4.09 2.88 -6.58
N LEU A 398 4.86 3.83 -7.13
CA LEU A 398 4.76 4.24 -8.54
C LEU A 398 5.13 3.12 -9.51
N VAL A 399 6.17 2.35 -9.22
CA VAL A 399 6.57 1.17 -10.00
C VAL A 399 5.44 0.14 -10.02
N SER A 400 4.85 -0.15 -8.85
CA SER A 400 3.72 -1.08 -8.74
C SER A 400 2.52 -0.61 -9.57
N HIS A 401 2.20 0.70 -9.53
CA HIS A 401 1.11 1.30 -10.31
C HIS A 401 1.33 1.24 -11.82
N LEU A 402 2.50 1.67 -12.28
CA LEU A 402 2.85 1.72 -13.70
C LEU A 402 3.00 0.30 -14.30
N LEU A 403 3.47 -0.68 -13.53
CA LEU A 403 3.52 -2.08 -13.97
C LEU A 403 2.11 -2.66 -14.15
N ALA A 404 1.17 -2.36 -13.25
CA ALA A 404 -0.22 -2.79 -13.37
C ALA A 404 -0.91 -2.21 -14.63
N GLN A 405 -0.51 -1.01 -15.07
CA GLN A 405 -0.92 -0.43 -16.35
C GLN A 405 -0.30 -1.10 -17.60
N GLY A 406 0.54 -2.13 -17.41
CA GLY A 406 1.27 -2.80 -18.49
C GLY A 406 2.47 -2.02 -19.05
N LYS A 407 2.96 -0.99 -18.34
CA LYS A 407 4.08 -0.16 -18.81
C LYS A 407 5.42 -0.80 -18.47
N ARG A 408 6.39 -0.67 -19.39
CA ARG A 408 7.81 -0.98 -19.12
C ARG A 408 8.45 0.19 -18.39
N ILE A 409 9.23 -0.08 -17.35
CA ILE A 409 9.81 0.95 -16.47
C ILE A 409 11.32 0.77 -16.41
N LEU A 410 12.05 1.85 -16.67
CA LEU A 410 13.47 1.97 -16.36
C LEU A 410 13.63 2.82 -15.10
N ILE A 411 14.31 2.28 -14.09
CA ILE A 411 14.65 2.99 -12.86
C ILE A 411 16.14 3.29 -12.90
N THR A 412 16.52 4.55 -12.79
CA THR A 412 17.92 4.99 -12.70
C THR A 412 18.16 5.70 -11.37
N ALA A 413 19.37 5.56 -10.84
CA ALA A 413 19.84 6.29 -9.68
C ALA A 413 21.35 6.55 -9.83
N HIS A 414 21.91 7.44 -9.02
CA HIS A 414 23.35 7.68 -9.03
C HIS A 414 24.14 6.52 -8.41
N THR A 415 23.54 5.82 -7.43
CA THR A 415 24.22 4.79 -6.63
C THR A 415 23.47 3.45 -6.64
N ASP A 416 24.22 2.35 -6.70
CA ASP A 416 23.69 0.97 -6.68
C ASP A 416 22.88 0.67 -5.41
N ARG A 417 23.27 1.30 -4.30
CA ARG A 417 22.56 1.20 -3.03
C ARG A 417 21.13 1.73 -3.15
N ALA A 418 20.91 2.85 -3.84
CA ALA A 418 19.57 3.41 -4.00
C ALA A 418 18.64 2.49 -4.81
N LEU A 419 19.17 1.82 -5.85
CA LEU A 419 18.43 0.82 -6.63
C LEU A 419 18.06 -0.40 -5.78
N ARG A 420 19.02 -0.92 -4.98
CA ARG A 420 18.77 -2.02 -4.02
C ARG A 420 17.73 -1.64 -2.97
N GLU A 421 17.77 -0.43 -2.42
CA GLU A 421 16.77 0.08 -1.47
C GLU A 421 15.36 0.21 -2.09
N VAL A 422 15.23 0.57 -3.39
CA VAL A 422 13.94 0.53 -4.10
C VAL A 422 13.47 -0.90 -4.33
N ARG A 423 14.34 -1.81 -4.81
CA ARG A 423 14.01 -3.22 -5.05
C ARG A 423 13.51 -3.92 -3.77
N ALA A 424 14.14 -3.65 -2.64
CA ALA A 424 13.74 -4.16 -1.31
C ALA A 424 12.45 -3.54 -0.74
N LYS A 425 11.85 -2.55 -1.41
CA LYS A 425 10.54 -1.96 -1.06
C LYS A 425 9.41 -2.41 -1.99
N LEU A 426 9.70 -3.14 -3.06
CA LEU A 426 8.67 -3.75 -3.91
C LEU A 426 8.02 -4.95 -3.19
N PRO A 427 6.73 -5.23 -3.42
CA PRO A 427 6.12 -6.50 -3.04
C PRO A 427 6.87 -7.69 -3.65
N ASN A 428 6.96 -8.82 -2.95
CA ASN A 428 7.72 -10.00 -3.38
C ASN A 428 7.33 -10.48 -4.79
N GLU A 429 6.03 -10.42 -5.10
CA GLU A 429 5.43 -10.83 -6.38
C GLU A 429 5.85 -9.92 -7.55
N ILE A 430 6.23 -8.68 -7.26
CA ILE A 430 6.72 -7.69 -8.22
C ILE A 430 8.26 -7.71 -8.26
N GLN A 431 8.91 -7.94 -7.12
CA GLN A 431 10.37 -8.01 -7.00
C GLN A 431 10.98 -9.10 -7.89
N SER A 432 10.28 -10.23 -8.10
CA SER A 432 10.70 -11.30 -9.03
C SER A 432 10.64 -10.90 -10.51
N LEU A 433 9.92 -9.82 -10.85
CA LEU A 433 9.82 -9.26 -12.21
C LEU A 433 10.81 -8.11 -12.44
N ALA A 434 11.48 -7.63 -11.38
CA ALA A 434 12.40 -6.52 -11.43
C ALA A 434 13.80 -6.97 -11.86
N VAL A 435 14.17 -6.69 -13.11
CA VAL A 435 15.53 -6.80 -13.61
C VAL A 435 16.39 -5.70 -13.00
N ALA A 436 17.41 -6.09 -12.25
CA ALA A 436 18.37 -5.17 -11.62
C ALA A 436 19.72 -5.26 -12.35
N VAL A 437 19.97 -4.36 -13.30
CA VAL A 437 21.29 -4.21 -13.94
C VAL A 437 22.16 -3.35 -13.02
N VAL A 438 22.71 -3.96 -11.96
CA VAL A 438 23.46 -3.28 -10.88
C VAL A 438 24.94 -3.61 -11.02
N GLY A 439 25.54 -3.11 -12.10
CA GLY A 439 26.93 -3.41 -12.46
C GLY A 439 27.08 -4.59 -13.44
N GLN A 440 28.32 -4.94 -13.74
CA GLN A 440 28.69 -5.94 -14.74
C GLN A 440 28.91 -7.35 -14.14
N SER A 441 28.59 -7.58 -12.86
CA SER A 441 29.00 -8.83 -12.20
C SER A 441 28.23 -10.06 -12.70
N ARG A 442 28.85 -11.25 -12.59
CA ARG A 442 28.17 -12.53 -12.90
C ARG A 442 26.91 -12.74 -12.04
N SER A 443 26.85 -12.22 -10.82
CA SER A 443 25.67 -12.27 -9.96
C SER A 443 24.49 -11.49 -10.54
N ASP A 444 24.72 -10.28 -11.06
CA ASP A 444 23.65 -9.45 -11.63
C ASP A 444 23.08 -10.06 -12.91
N MET A 445 23.94 -10.71 -13.71
CA MET A 445 23.53 -11.48 -14.88
C MET A 445 22.77 -12.78 -14.52
N ALA A 446 23.09 -13.42 -13.40
CA ALA A 446 22.32 -14.55 -12.87
C ALA A 446 20.95 -14.11 -12.33
N ASP A 447 20.90 -12.97 -11.65
CA ASP A 447 19.66 -12.31 -11.20
C ASP A 447 18.78 -11.91 -12.40
N LEU A 448 19.36 -11.34 -13.46
CA LEU A 448 18.70 -11.06 -14.73
C LEU A 448 18.10 -12.32 -15.35
N ARG A 449 18.87 -13.40 -15.51
CA ARG A 449 18.37 -14.68 -16.05
C ARG A 449 17.22 -15.23 -15.19
N THR A 450 17.38 -15.21 -13.88
CA THR A 450 16.35 -15.67 -12.92
C THR A 450 15.07 -14.84 -13.03
N ALA A 451 15.18 -13.52 -13.18
CA ALA A 451 14.03 -12.64 -13.40
C ALA A 451 13.35 -12.92 -14.75
N VAL A 452 14.11 -13.09 -15.84
CA VAL A 452 13.59 -13.41 -17.18
C VAL A 452 12.88 -14.77 -17.20
N ASP A 453 13.48 -15.81 -16.62
CA ASP A 453 12.87 -17.14 -16.49
C ASP A 453 11.56 -17.09 -15.69
N ASN A 454 11.54 -16.33 -14.59
CA ASN A 454 10.34 -16.14 -13.77
C ASN A 454 9.25 -15.36 -14.52
N ILE A 455 9.62 -14.34 -15.31
CA ILE A 455 8.69 -13.58 -16.16
C ILE A 455 8.09 -14.51 -17.23
N SER A 456 8.90 -15.33 -17.90
CA SER A 456 8.41 -16.28 -18.92
C SER A 456 7.45 -17.29 -18.32
N ARG A 457 7.86 -18.02 -17.27
CA ARG A 457 6.99 -19.01 -16.61
C ARG A 457 5.68 -18.40 -16.14
N ARG A 458 5.72 -17.21 -15.56
CA ARG A 458 4.51 -16.52 -15.05
C ARG A 458 3.61 -15.97 -16.16
N ALA A 459 4.13 -15.78 -17.37
CA ALA A 459 3.33 -15.51 -18.56
C ALA A 459 2.73 -16.79 -19.15
N ASP A 460 3.46 -17.90 -19.13
CA ASP A 460 3.01 -19.21 -19.61
C ASP A 460 1.93 -19.83 -18.69
N ASP A 461 2.08 -19.70 -17.36
CA ASP A 461 1.15 -20.20 -16.33
C ASP A 461 -0.11 -19.31 -16.15
N PHE A 462 -0.25 -18.19 -16.88
CA PHE A 462 -1.31 -17.21 -16.66
C PHE A 462 -2.67 -17.64 -17.23
N ASP A 463 -3.59 -18.11 -16.37
CA ASP A 463 -5.02 -18.24 -16.70
C ASP A 463 -5.79 -16.94 -16.36
N PRO A 464 -6.35 -16.22 -17.37
CA PRO A 464 -7.24 -15.08 -17.14
C PRO A 464 -8.50 -15.44 -16.33
N ALA A 465 -9.04 -16.65 -16.51
CA ALA A 465 -10.29 -17.08 -15.86
C ALA A 465 -10.07 -17.42 -14.38
N GLU A 466 -8.94 -18.00 -13.99
CA GLU A 466 -8.52 -18.14 -12.59
C GLU A 466 -8.26 -16.78 -11.94
N SER A 467 -7.52 -15.91 -12.64
CA SER A 467 -7.23 -14.55 -12.16
C SER A 467 -8.52 -13.78 -11.86
N GLN A 468 -9.50 -13.81 -12.77
CA GLN A 468 -10.80 -13.16 -12.57
C GLN A 468 -11.61 -13.77 -11.41
N ARG A 469 -11.57 -15.10 -11.24
CA ARG A 469 -12.18 -15.80 -10.09
C ARG A 469 -11.53 -15.38 -8.76
N SER A 470 -10.21 -15.18 -8.75
CA SER A 470 -9.47 -14.70 -7.57
C SER A 470 -9.85 -13.26 -7.23
N ILE A 471 -9.86 -12.35 -8.21
CA ILE A 471 -10.29 -10.95 -8.04
C ILE A 471 -11.70 -10.89 -7.44
N ALA A 472 -12.67 -11.63 -8.00
CA ALA A 472 -14.04 -11.66 -7.49
C ALA A 472 -14.12 -12.16 -6.02
N ARG A 473 -13.32 -13.17 -5.66
CA ARG A 473 -13.22 -13.68 -4.28
C ARG A 473 -12.66 -12.62 -3.32
N HIS A 474 -11.61 -11.91 -3.73
CA HIS A 474 -11.02 -10.84 -2.91
C HIS A 474 -11.97 -9.66 -2.75
N LEU A 475 -12.67 -9.24 -3.79
CA LEU A 475 -13.68 -8.17 -3.71
C LEU A 475 -14.84 -8.55 -2.77
N SER A 476 -15.35 -9.78 -2.83
CA SER A 476 -16.37 -10.26 -1.88
C SER A 476 -15.84 -10.27 -0.43
N THR A 477 -14.57 -10.64 -0.24
CA THR A 477 -13.92 -10.63 1.09
C THR A 477 -13.79 -9.20 1.63
N ILE A 478 -13.49 -8.23 0.76
CA ILE A 478 -13.43 -6.81 1.13
C ILE A 478 -14.80 -6.31 1.60
N ASP A 479 -15.89 -6.60 0.87
CA ASP A 479 -17.26 -6.22 1.28
C ASP A 479 -17.63 -6.83 2.65
N ASP A 480 -17.42 -8.15 2.83
CA ASP A 480 -17.68 -8.82 4.11
C ASP A 480 -16.90 -8.19 5.27
N LEU A 481 -15.61 -7.90 5.09
CA LEU A 481 -14.78 -7.25 6.10
C LEU A 481 -15.23 -5.80 6.37
N ARG A 482 -15.67 -5.04 5.36
CA ARG A 482 -16.23 -3.68 5.54
C ARG A 482 -17.53 -3.73 6.32
N ARG A 483 -18.44 -4.66 6.02
CA ARG A 483 -19.69 -4.89 6.79
C ARG A 483 -19.40 -5.24 8.24
N GLN A 484 -18.42 -6.12 8.49
CA GLN A 484 -17.97 -6.44 9.85
C GLN A 484 -17.39 -5.22 10.57
N ARG A 485 -16.51 -4.45 9.92
CA ARG A 485 -15.91 -3.22 10.44
C ARG A 485 -16.98 -2.19 10.80
N ALA A 486 -17.99 -1.98 9.94
CA ALA A 486 -19.13 -1.11 10.19
C ALA A 486 -19.98 -1.59 11.39
N LYS A 487 -20.29 -2.88 11.47
CA LYS A 487 -21.03 -3.50 12.59
C LYS A 487 -20.28 -3.33 13.92
N ILE A 488 -18.96 -3.54 13.94
CA ILE A 488 -18.13 -3.36 15.14
C ILE A 488 -18.05 -1.88 15.53
N ARG A 489 -17.84 -0.98 14.57
CA ARG A 489 -17.81 0.48 14.80
C ARG A 489 -19.14 0.97 15.36
N ASN A 490 -20.27 0.52 14.83
CA ASN A 490 -21.58 0.89 15.36
C ASN A 490 -21.78 0.38 16.80
N ARG A 491 -21.40 -0.88 17.09
CA ARG A 491 -21.43 -1.41 18.46
C ARG A 491 -20.57 -0.57 19.42
N LEU A 492 -19.36 -0.17 19.01
CA LEU A 492 -18.49 0.70 19.81
C LEU A 492 -19.13 2.07 20.07
N LEU A 493 -19.79 2.66 19.06
CA LEU A 493 -20.51 3.93 19.21
C LEU A 493 -21.68 3.81 20.19
N VAL A 494 -22.55 2.80 20.03
CA VAL A 494 -23.69 2.56 20.93
C VAL A 494 -23.22 2.28 22.37
N THR A 495 -22.18 1.48 22.57
CA THR A 495 -21.61 1.24 23.91
C THR A 495 -21.04 2.53 24.50
N ARG A 496 -20.34 3.35 23.70
CA ARG A 496 -19.76 4.62 24.19
C ARG A 496 -20.83 5.67 24.46
N GLU A 497 -21.93 5.66 23.71
CA GLU A 497 -23.11 6.49 23.95
C GLU A 497 -23.74 6.13 25.30
N GLN A 498 -23.93 4.83 25.60
CA GLN A 498 -24.41 4.36 26.91
C GLN A 498 -23.50 4.76 28.09
N GLU A 499 -22.20 4.99 27.87
CA GLU A 499 -21.30 5.48 28.92
C GLU A 499 -21.39 7.00 29.17
N VAL A 500 -21.69 7.78 28.12
CA VAL A 500 -21.51 9.25 28.10
C VAL A 500 -22.86 10.01 28.05
N GLN A 501 -23.93 9.36 27.57
CA GLN A 501 -25.27 9.95 27.51
C GLN A 501 -25.71 10.37 28.91
N THR A 502 -26.07 11.65 29.05
CA THR A 502 -26.50 12.25 30.32
C THR A 502 -28.01 12.17 30.43
N ARG A 503 -28.49 11.72 31.59
CA ARG A 503 -29.92 11.64 31.93
C ARG A 503 -30.27 12.75 32.94
N THR A 504 -31.38 13.45 32.71
CA THR A 504 -31.81 14.62 33.50
C THR A 504 -33.27 14.54 33.98
N ASP A 505 -34.04 13.57 33.49
CA ASP A 505 -35.44 13.28 33.79
C ASP A 505 -35.62 12.32 35.00
N GLY A 506 -34.52 11.74 35.50
CA GLY A 506 -34.52 10.84 36.65
C GLY A 506 -34.21 11.54 37.99
N PRO A 507 -34.37 10.84 39.13
CA PRO A 507 -34.10 11.39 40.46
C PRO A 507 -32.61 11.72 40.71
N ALA A 508 -31.71 11.20 39.90
CA ALA A 508 -30.29 11.53 39.90
C ALA A 508 -29.86 12.01 38.51
N VAL A 509 -29.14 13.15 38.46
CA VAL A 509 -28.59 13.71 37.22
C VAL A 509 -27.16 13.23 37.04
N GLY A 510 -26.84 12.65 35.89
CA GLY A 510 -25.51 12.14 35.58
C GLY A 510 -25.47 11.37 34.26
N THR A 511 -24.31 10.82 33.90
CA THR A 511 -24.25 9.88 32.78
C THR A 511 -24.93 8.56 33.16
N LEU A 512 -25.49 7.84 32.18
CA LEU A 512 -26.12 6.54 32.42
C LEU A 512 -25.17 5.56 33.13
N ALA A 513 -23.87 5.57 32.80
CA ALA A 513 -22.86 4.78 33.52
C ALA A 513 -22.64 5.22 34.97
N ALA A 514 -22.69 6.53 35.27
CA ALA A 514 -22.57 7.02 36.65
C ALA A 514 -23.80 6.61 37.49
N ILE A 515 -25.01 6.73 36.91
CA ILE A 515 -26.27 6.32 37.54
C ILE A 515 -26.31 4.81 37.76
N ALA A 516 -25.89 4.00 36.77
CA ALA A 516 -25.80 2.56 36.90
C ALA A 516 -24.76 2.13 37.95
N PHE A 517 -23.62 2.81 38.02
CA PHE A 517 -22.61 2.55 39.05
C PHE A 517 -23.12 2.89 40.46
N ASP A 518 -23.83 4.01 40.61
CA ASP A 518 -24.44 4.41 41.90
C ASP A 518 -25.52 3.42 42.35
N HIS A 519 -26.39 2.97 41.44
CA HIS A 519 -27.37 1.92 41.73
C HIS A 519 -26.70 0.59 42.11
N LEU A 520 -25.54 0.25 41.52
CA LEU A 520 -24.76 -0.94 41.90
C LEU A 520 -24.12 -0.81 43.29
N GLN A 521 -23.69 0.40 43.70
CA GLN A 521 -23.20 0.63 45.08
C GLN A 521 -24.32 0.50 46.11
N HIS A 522 -25.54 0.92 45.78
CA HIS A 522 -26.70 0.91 46.67
C HIS A 522 -27.62 -0.30 46.47
N GLN A 523 -27.13 -1.42 45.91
CA GLN A 523 -27.95 -2.57 45.52
C GLN A 523 -28.85 -3.08 46.66
N GLU A 524 -28.34 -3.18 47.90
CA GLU A 524 -29.09 -3.66 49.07
C GLU A 524 -30.34 -2.80 49.39
N GLN A 525 -30.35 -1.53 48.99
CA GLN A 525 -31.47 -0.60 49.23
C GLN A 525 -32.54 -0.66 48.13
N TYR A 526 -32.18 -1.11 46.93
CA TYR A 526 -33.03 -1.08 45.74
C TYR A 526 -33.41 -2.49 45.23
N GLU A 527 -32.87 -3.56 45.82
CA GLU A 527 -33.13 -4.95 45.40
C GLU A 527 -34.62 -5.32 45.44
N TRP A 528 -35.39 -4.74 46.37
CA TRP A 528 -36.85 -4.94 46.47
C TRP A 528 -37.60 -4.56 45.19
N ILE A 529 -37.09 -3.65 44.36
CA ILE A 529 -37.73 -3.26 43.10
C ILE A 529 -37.79 -4.47 42.14
N ARG A 530 -36.83 -5.39 42.22
CA ARG A 530 -36.78 -6.60 41.38
C ARG A 530 -37.84 -7.65 41.72
N SER A 531 -38.58 -7.53 42.84
CA SER A 531 -39.72 -8.41 43.11
C SER A 531 -41.00 -7.98 42.39
N PHE A 532 -40.97 -6.85 41.67
CA PHE A 532 -42.07 -6.36 40.86
C PHE A 532 -41.74 -6.55 39.38
N GLU A 533 -42.75 -6.86 38.56
CA GLU A 533 -42.59 -6.91 37.10
C GLU A 533 -42.43 -5.48 36.57
N VAL A 534 -41.18 -5.05 36.43
CA VAL A 534 -40.84 -3.80 35.75
C VAL A 534 -40.84 -4.07 34.25
N ASP A 535 -41.76 -3.45 33.53
CA ASP A 535 -41.76 -3.43 32.06
C ASP A 535 -40.45 -2.79 31.54
N PRO A 536 -39.59 -3.53 30.83
CA PRO A 536 -38.32 -3.02 30.33
C PRO A 536 -38.46 -2.16 29.05
N GLU A 537 -39.60 -2.23 28.36
CA GLU A 537 -39.90 -1.45 27.15
C GLU A 537 -40.84 -0.27 27.42
N GLY A 538 -41.57 -0.31 28.53
CA GLY A 538 -42.39 0.80 29.01
C GLY A 538 -41.58 2.08 29.14
N SER A 539 -42.01 3.15 28.48
CA SER A 539 -41.48 4.47 28.76
C SER A 539 -41.83 4.82 30.20
N GLY A 540 -40.84 4.76 31.08
CA GLY A 540 -40.94 5.11 32.48
C GLY A 540 -41.19 6.60 32.67
N ALA A 541 -42.38 7.06 32.28
CA ALA A 541 -42.94 8.32 32.70
C ALA A 541 -42.95 8.30 34.23
N THR A 542 -42.10 9.13 34.82
CA THR A 542 -41.96 9.21 36.26
C THR A 542 -43.25 9.75 36.83
N VAL A 543 -44.06 8.85 37.43
CA VAL A 543 -45.26 9.24 38.18
C VAL A 543 -44.84 10.29 39.19
N SER A 544 -45.42 11.48 39.10
CA SER A 544 -44.97 12.61 39.90
C SER A 544 -45.19 12.32 41.39
N THR A 545 -44.39 12.93 42.27
CA THR A 545 -44.61 12.79 43.73
C THR A 545 -46.04 13.17 44.12
N ALA A 546 -46.63 14.16 43.43
CA ALA A 546 -48.02 14.57 43.62
C ALA A 546 -49.03 13.47 43.21
N GLU A 547 -48.80 12.75 42.12
CA GLU A 547 -49.64 11.60 41.72
C GLU A 547 -49.46 10.41 42.65
N ILE A 548 -48.24 10.13 43.13
CA ILE A 548 -47.99 9.07 44.11
C ILE A 548 -48.70 9.41 45.44
N GLU A 549 -48.63 10.66 45.89
CA GLU A 549 -49.35 11.13 47.08
C GLU A 549 -50.88 11.13 46.88
N LEU A 550 -51.37 11.49 45.69
CA LEU A 550 -52.77 11.39 45.32
C LEU A 550 -53.26 9.94 45.36
N TRP A 551 -52.59 9.02 44.67
CA TRP A 551 -52.93 7.59 44.68
C TRP A 551 -52.87 7.00 46.09
N ARG A 552 -51.85 7.35 46.88
CA ARG A 552 -51.75 6.95 48.30
C ARG A 552 -52.88 7.51 49.15
N THR A 553 -53.41 8.68 48.81
CA THR A 553 -54.57 9.29 49.51
C THR A 553 -55.86 8.61 49.09
N LEU A 554 -56.06 8.36 47.79
CA LEU A 554 -57.22 7.64 47.25
C LEU A 554 -57.31 6.20 47.80
N LEU A 555 -56.19 5.46 47.80
CA LEU A 555 -56.06 4.11 48.40
C LEU A 555 -56.29 4.07 49.92
N ARG A 556 -56.33 5.22 50.59
CA ARG A 556 -56.60 5.36 52.04
C ARG A 556 -57.89 6.12 52.32
N SER A 557 -58.71 6.37 51.30
CA SER A 557 -60.01 7.00 51.44
C SER A 557 -61.06 5.94 51.74
N ASP A 558 -61.57 5.92 52.97
CA ASP A 558 -62.63 5.00 53.38
C ASP A 558 -63.88 5.13 52.49
N ASP A 559 -64.18 6.34 52.02
CA ASP A 559 -65.33 6.64 51.14
C ASP A 559 -65.24 5.91 49.79
N LEU A 560 -64.04 5.88 49.18
CA LEU A 560 -63.78 5.14 47.95
C LEU A 560 -63.82 3.63 48.19
N ALA A 561 -63.32 3.16 49.34
CA ALA A 561 -63.38 1.75 49.71
C ALA A 561 -64.84 1.27 49.94
N THR A 562 -65.72 2.12 50.49
CA THR A 562 -67.15 1.77 50.63
C THR A 562 -67.91 1.75 49.31
N HIS A 563 -67.53 2.56 48.32
CA HIS A 563 -68.20 2.64 47.02
C HIS A 563 -67.49 1.87 45.88
N GLU A 564 -66.43 1.11 46.19
CA GLU A 564 -65.65 0.33 45.21
C GLU A 564 -66.52 -0.61 44.35
N ALA A 565 -67.55 -1.21 44.95
CA ALA A 565 -68.51 -2.05 44.25
C ALA A 565 -69.32 -1.28 43.20
N GLU A 566 -69.70 -0.03 43.47
CA GLU A 566 -70.43 0.82 42.51
C GLU A 566 -69.51 1.33 41.39
N ALA A 567 -68.24 1.64 41.70
CA ALA A 567 -67.24 2.04 40.71
C ALA A 567 -66.92 0.91 39.69
N SER A 568 -67.20 -0.35 40.04
CA SER A 568 -67.07 -1.51 39.14
C SER A 568 -68.23 -1.69 38.16
N LEU A 569 -69.34 -0.95 38.32
CA LEU A 569 -70.49 -1.02 37.43
C LEU A 569 -70.16 -0.35 36.08
N SER A 570 -70.51 -1.02 34.98
CA SER A 570 -70.32 -0.44 33.65
C SER A 570 -71.25 0.75 33.44
N LEU A 571 -70.67 1.95 33.44
CA LEU A 571 -71.34 3.15 32.93
C LEU A 571 -71.66 2.92 31.43
N PRO A 572 -72.88 3.24 30.96
CA PRO A 572 -73.17 3.25 29.54
C PRO A 572 -72.30 4.32 28.86
N ASP A 573 -71.86 4.05 27.63
CA ASP A 573 -71.07 4.99 26.84
C ASP A 573 -71.87 6.29 26.67
N LEU A 574 -71.33 7.41 27.15
CA LEU A 574 -71.94 8.72 27.08
C LEU A 574 -72.21 9.17 25.63
N ALA A 575 -71.48 8.63 24.65
CA ALA A 575 -71.75 8.87 23.22
C ALA A 575 -72.93 8.06 22.66
N THR A 576 -73.40 7.03 23.38
CA THR A 576 -74.61 6.26 23.03
C THR A 576 -75.88 6.80 23.69
N LEU A 577 -75.74 7.70 24.68
CA LEU A 577 -76.85 8.42 25.25
C LEU A 577 -77.21 9.59 24.34
N VAL A 578 -78.48 9.66 23.93
CA VAL A 578 -79.01 10.80 23.17
C VAL A 578 -78.86 12.09 23.99
N SER A 579 -78.63 13.23 23.32
CA SER A 579 -78.58 14.49 24.06
C SER A 579 -79.92 14.77 24.77
N PRO A 580 -79.95 15.50 25.89
CA PRO A 580 -81.19 15.78 26.62
C PRO A 580 -82.27 16.45 25.74
N GLN A 581 -81.84 17.23 24.75
CA GLN A 581 -82.72 17.89 23.79
C GLN A 581 -83.30 16.89 22.78
N GLU A 582 -82.48 16.03 22.18
CA GLU A 582 -82.96 14.99 21.25
C GLU A 582 -83.84 13.95 21.95
N PHE A 583 -83.54 13.60 23.20
CA PHE A 583 -84.40 12.71 23.99
C PHE A 583 -85.78 13.35 24.23
N ALA A 584 -85.81 14.65 24.58
CA ALA A 584 -87.07 15.39 24.71
C ALA A 584 -87.83 15.42 23.37
N ASP A 585 -87.17 15.76 22.26
CA ASP A 585 -87.77 15.82 20.92
C ASP A 585 -88.33 14.45 20.45
N LEU A 586 -87.66 13.35 20.81
CA LEU A 586 -88.11 11.97 20.55
C LEU A 586 -89.33 11.59 21.39
N ALA A 587 -89.35 11.90 22.69
CA ALA A 587 -90.51 11.67 23.56
C ALA A 587 -91.74 12.47 23.08
N ASP A 588 -91.51 13.71 22.67
CA ASP A 588 -92.52 14.60 22.09
C ASP A 588 -93.03 14.06 20.73
N ALA A 589 -92.14 13.47 19.91
CA ALA A 589 -92.52 12.83 18.66
C ALA A 589 -93.36 11.56 18.89
N GLU A 590 -93.02 10.74 19.88
CA GLU A 590 -93.80 9.56 20.29
C GLU A 590 -95.18 9.96 20.82
N ALA A 591 -95.27 10.98 21.66
CA ALA A 591 -96.55 11.51 22.17
C ALA A 591 -97.45 12.04 21.04
N ARG A 592 -96.88 12.76 20.06
CA ARG A 592 -97.59 13.23 18.86
C ARG A 592 -98.04 12.08 17.96
N ALA A 593 -97.20 11.06 17.76
CA ALA A 593 -97.53 9.87 16.97
C ALA A 593 -98.65 9.03 17.63
N THR A 594 -98.61 8.88 18.95
CA THR A 594 -99.62 8.17 19.73
C THR A 594 -100.96 8.88 19.70
N THR A 595 -100.98 10.21 19.84
CA THR A 595 -102.20 11.02 19.69
C THR A 595 -102.81 10.80 18.29
N ARG A 596 -102.02 10.96 17.21
CA ARG A 596 -102.50 10.70 15.83
C ARG A 596 -103.03 9.30 15.60
N LYS A 597 -102.46 8.28 16.24
CA LYS A 597 -102.97 6.90 16.15
C LYS A 597 -104.35 6.79 16.79
N ASN A 598 -104.56 7.46 17.93
CA ASN A 598 -105.82 7.46 18.65
C ASN A 598 -106.93 8.23 17.90
N ASP A 599 -106.59 9.28 17.15
CA ASP A 599 -107.54 10.01 16.28
C ASP A 599 -108.21 9.10 15.22
N PHE A 600 -107.59 7.97 14.89
CA PHE A 600 -108.12 6.98 13.95
C PHE A 600 -108.66 5.70 14.62
N ALA A 601 -108.82 5.68 15.96
CA ALA A 601 -109.20 4.47 16.72
C ALA A 601 -110.45 3.76 16.17
N GLU A 602 -111.53 4.50 15.88
CA GLU A 602 -112.76 3.93 15.31
C GLU A 602 -112.53 3.25 13.95
N LEU A 603 -111.60 3.75 13.14
CA LEU A 603 -111.22 3.13 11.86
C LEU A 603 -110.27 1.94 12.02
N LEU A 604 -109.51 1.87 13.12
CA LEU A 604 -108.65 0.74 13.47
C LEU A 604 -109.47 -0.45 14.01
N GLU A 605 -110.62 -0.19 14.62
CA GLU A 605 -111.53 -1.19 15.20
C GLU A 605 -112.58 -1.73 14.21
N HIS A 606 -112.78 -1.08 13.06
CA HIS A 606 -113.73 -1.53 12.03
C HIS A 606 -113.36 -2.93 11.49
N GLU A 607 -114.33 -3.85 11.36
CA GLU A 607 -114.09 -5.26 10.99
C GLU A 607 -113.27 -5.42 9.69
N SER A 608 -113.51 -4.54 8.70
CA SER A 608 -112.79 -4.53 7.43
C SER A 608 -111.34 -4.03 7.51
N PHE A 609 -110.92 -3.41 8.61
CA PHE A 609 -109.57 -2.82 8.76
C PHE A 609 -108.48 -3.88 8.66
N GLY A 610 -108.69 -5.06 9.26
CA GLY A 610 -107.74 -6.17 9.18
C GLY A 610 -107.49 -6.62 7.73
N PHE A 611 -108.55 -6.69 6.91
CA PHE A 611 -108.46 -6.99 5.48
C PHE A 611 -107.75 -5.86 4.73
N VAL A 612 -108.18 -4.61 4.88
CA VAL A 612 -107.57 -3.45 4.19
C VAL A 612 -106.09 -3.30 4.54
N ARG A 613 -105.69 -3.53 5.80
CA ARG A 613 -104.30 -3.50 6.25
C ARG A 613 -103.44 -4.60 5.61
N SER A 614 -104.03 -5.75 5.27
CA SER A 614 -103.33 -6.87 4.61
C SER A 614 -103.02 -6.62 3.13
N LEU A 615 -103.68 -5.64 2.50
CA LEU A 615 -103.43 -5.25 1.12
C LEU A 615 -102.14 -4.40 1.00
N THR A 616 -101.46 -4.54 -0.15
CA THR A 616 -100.32 -3.68 -0.51
C THR A 616 -100.75 -2.21 -0.61
N PRO A 617 -99.83 -1.24 -0.46
CA PRO A 617 -100.15 0.19 -0.58
C PRO A 617 -100.88 0.51 -1.89
N ASP A 618 -100.39 -0.01 -3.02
CA ASP A 618 -100.96 0.22 -4.35
C ASP A 618 -102.40 -0.31 -4.46
N LEU A 619 -102.67 -1.51 -3.92
CA LEU A 619 -104.01 -2.09 -3.88
C LEU A 619 -104.96 -1.32 -2.94
N ARG A 620 -104.45 -0.73 -1.85
CA ARG A 620 -105.26 0.14 -0.99
C ARG A 620 -105.62 1.45 -1.66
N ASP A 621 -104.67 2.08 -2.36
CA ASP A 621 -104.93 3.31 -3.10
C ASP A 621 -105.87 3.05 -4.30
N GLU A 622 -105.73 1.92 -4.99
CA GLU A 622 -106.67 1.50 -6.04
C GLU A 622 -108.07 1.20 -5.48
N LEU A 623 -108.17 0.50 -4.34
CA LEU A 623 -109.46 0.20 -3.71
C LEU A 623 -110.13 1.47 -3.17
N ARG A 624 -109.38 2.40 -2.55
CA ARG A 624 -109.86 3.74 -2.19
C ARG A 624 -110.36 4.50 -3.41
N SER A 625 -109.58 4.51 -4.50
CA SER A 625 -109.93 5.16 -5.77
C SER A 625 -111.23 4.61 -6.34
N ARG A 626 -111.36 3.29 -6.48
CA ARG A 626 -112.55 2.62 -7.02
C ARG A 626 -113.78 2.82 -6.13
N VAL A 627 -113.65 2.73 -4.80
CA VAL A 627 -114.77 2.96 -3.87
C VAL A 627 -115.20 4.44 -3.86
N ALA A 628 -114.26 5.37 -3.91
CA ALA A 628 -114.56 6.80 -4.03
C ALA A 628 -115.27 7.11 -5.36
N ALA A 629 -114.78 6.58 -6.48
CA ALA A 629 -115.43 6.72 -7.78
C ALA A 629 -116.83 6.09 -7.80
N LEU A 630 -117.04 4.95 -7.14
CA LEU A 630 -118.35 4.30 -7.03
C LEU A 630 -119.32 5.14 -6.18
N ALA A 631 -118.85 5.70 -5.07
CA ALA A 631 -119.64 6.59 -4.21
C ALA A 631 -119.98 7.92 -4.91
N GLU A 632 -119.03 8.52 -5.63
CA GLU A 632 -119.25 9.73 -6.43
C GLU A 632 -120.21 9.47 -7.61
N THR A 633 -120.10 8.31 -8.27
CA THR A 633 -121.05 7.89 -9.31
C THR A 633 -122.45 7.65 -8.74
N ALA A 634 -122.55 7.02 -7.56
CA ALA A 634 -123.83 6.85 -6.87
C ALA A 634 -124.47 8.19 -6.49
N LEU A 635 -123.69 9.13 -5.91
CA LEU A 635 -124.15 10.49 -5.58
C LEU A 635 -124.55 11.30 -6.82
N ASN A 636 -123.88 11.10 -7.96
CA ASN A 636 -124.24 11.77 -9.21
C ASN A 636 -125.45 11.15 -9.91
N LEU A 637 -125.77 9.87 -9.66
CA LEU A 637 -126.99 9.22 -10.13
C LEU A 637 -128.20 9.57 -9.24
N GLU A 638 -128.02 9.61 -7.92
CA GLU A 638 -129.04 10.10 -6.95
C GLU A 638 -129.36 11.60 -7.11
N ARG A 639 -128.60 12.34 -7.91
CA ARG A 639 -128.81 13.77 -8.24
C ARG A 639 -129.57 14.03 -9.54
N ARG A 640 -130.10 13.00 -10.20
CA ARG A 640 -130.88 13.16 -11.44
C ARG A 640 -132.37 13.08 -11.14
N ASP A 641 -133.12 14.12 -11.51
CA ASP A 641 -134.58 14.25 -11.30
C ASP A 641 -135.46 13.30 -12.16
N GLU A 642 -134.88 12.21 -12.67
CA GLU A 642 -135.51 11.28 -13.60
C GLU A 642 -136.08 10.10 -12.81
N ALA A 643 -137.40 10.07 -12.59
CA ALA A 643 -138.07 9.16 -11.64
C ALA A 643 -137.81 7.65 -11.83
N TRP A 644 -137.28 7.21 -12.98
CA TRP A 644 -136.90 5.82 -13.23
C TRP A 644 -135.50 5.45 -12.68
N ILE A 645 -134.63 6.44 -12.40
CA ILE A 645 -133.25 6.21 -11.94
C ILE A 645 -133.22 5.75 -10.48
N ASP A 646 -134.07 6.27 -9.61
CA ASP A 646 -134.18 5.79 -8.22
C ASP A 646 -134.65 4.33 -8.15
N ASP A 647 -135.59 3.95 -9.00
CA ASP A 647 -136.06 2.58 -9.12
C ASP A 647 -134.97 1.67 -9.70
N ALA A 648 -134.24 2.13 -10.73
CA ALA A 648 -133.10 1.41 -11.29
C ALA A 648 -131.95 1.23 -10.27
N LEU A 649 -131.59 2.27 -9.51
CA LEU A 649 -130.60 2.22 -8.44
C LEU A 649 -131.03 1.26 -7.32
N ARG A 650 -132.32 1.27 -6.94
CA ARG A 650 -132.88 0.37 -5.92
C ARG A 650 -132.86 -1.08 -6.40
N ASP A 651 -133.17 -1.35 -7.66
CA ASP A 651 -133.11 -2.70 -8.24
C ASP A 651 -131.68 -3.19 -8.47
N VAL A 652 -130.74 -2.34 -8.87
CA VAL A 652 -129.31 -2.70 -8.98
C VAL A 652 -128.73 -2.99 -7.59
N ARG A 653 -128.96 -2.12 -6.59
CA ARG A 653 -128.57 -2.37 -5.18
C ARG A 653 -129.26 -3.61 -4.60
N GLY A 654 -130.46 -3.95 -5.07
CA GLY A 654 -131.24 -5.14 -4.70
C GLY A 654 -130.94 -6.40 -5.54
N GLY A 655 -129.98 -6.38 -6.45
CA GLY A 655 -129.58 -7.54 -7.27
C GLY A 655 -130.51 -7.89 -8.45
N ARG A 656 -131.52 -7.07 -8.76
CA ARG A 656 -132.52 -7.27 -9.83
C ARG A 656 -132.17 -6.58 -11.16
N GLN A 657 -130.88 -6.44 -11.47
CA GLN A 657 -130.39 -5.69 -12.63
C GLN A 657 -130.77 -6.26 -14.02
N GLN A 658 -131.22 -7.51 -14.12
CA GLN A 658 -131.48 -8.19 -15.40
C GLN A 658 -132.55 -7.51 -16.27
N ALA A 659 -133.56 -6.86 -15.65
CA ALA A 659 -134.60 -6.15 -16.39
C ALA A 659 -134.05 -4.94 -17.18
N TRP A 660 -133.06 -4.25 -16.61
CA TRP A 660 -132.43 -3.07 -17.23
C TRP A 660 -131.41 -3.46 -18.30
N GLN A 661 -130.66 -4.53 -18.09
CA GLN A 661 -129.73 -5.07 -19.11
C GLN A 661 -130.46 -5.59 -20.37
N ALA A 662 -131.70 -6.08 -20.23
CA ALA A 662 -132.53 -6.47 -21.36
C ALA A 662 -133.03 -5.28 -22.20
N LEU A 663 -133.23 -4.10 -21.59
CA LEU A 663 -133.56 -2.86 -22.28
C LEU A 663 -132.36 -2.30 -23.07
N GLU A 664 -131.17 -2.33 -22.47
CA GLU A 664 -129.91 -1.87 -23.10
C GLU A 664 -129.55 -2.71 -24.35
N ALA A 665 -129.65 -4.04 -24.25
CA ALA A 665 -129.35 -4.95 -25.35
C ALA A 665 -130.25 -4.77 -26.59
N GLY A 666 -131.44 -4.19 -26.43
CA GLY A 666 -132.36 -3.91 -27.53
C GLY A 666 -131.99 -2.71 -28.41
N GLN A 667 -131.14 -1.80 -27.91
CA GLN A 667 -130.84 -0.51 -28.57
C GLN A 667 -129.61 -0.53 -29.49
N VAL A 668 -128.73 -1.52 -29.37
CA VAL A 668 -127.40 -1.53 -30.04
C VAL A 668 -127.44 -2.13 -31.47
N ALA A 669 -128.58 -2.67 -31.92
CA ALA A 669 -128.71 -3.33 -33.23
C ALA A 669 -128.83 -2.38 -34.45
N CYS A 670 -128.81 -1.05 -34.26
CA CYS A 670 -128.97 -0.06 -35.33
C CYS A 670 -127.88 1.03 -35.28
N GLY A 671 -126.85 0.94 -36.12
CA GLY A 671 -125.85 2.03 -36.25
C GLY A 671 -124.51 1.61 -36.87
N CYS A 672 -124.45 1.48 -38.19
CA CYS A 672 -123.25 1.05 -38.91
C CYS A 672 -122.17 2.15 -39.06
N SER A 673 -120.91 1.75 -38.84
CA SER A 673 -119.70 2.09 -39.65
C SER A 673 -119.44 3.53 -40.14
N ARG A 674 -118.27 4.09 -39.78
CA ARG A 674 -117.32 4.68 -40.77
C ARG A 674 -115.89 5.02 -40.25
N GLU A 675 -114.91 4.52 -41.01
CA GLU A 675 -113.66 5.17 -41.51
C GLU A 675 -112.79 6.12 -40.62
N ALA A 676 -111.57 5.62 -40.33
CA ALA A 676 -110.25 6.17 -40.72
C ALA A 676 -109.74 7.56 -40.28
N GLY A 677 -108.44 7.62 -39.94
CA GLY A 677 -107.59 8.80 -40.20
C GLY A 677 -106.58 9.17 -39.09
N PRO A 678 -105.31 9.57 -39.39
CA PRO A 678 -104.24 9.58 -38.38
C PRO A 678 -103.48 10.93 -38.20
N GLU A 679 -102.44 10.86 -37.34
CA GLU A 679 -101.26 11.76 -37.21
C GLU A 679 -101.42 13.21 -36.67
N ASN A 680 -100.61 13.52 -35.63
CA ASN A 680 -99.40 14.39 -35.67
C ASN A 680 -99.20 15.32 -34.44
N ARG A 681 -97.92 15.65 -34.19
CA ARG A 681 -97.37 16.63 -33.20
C ARG A 681 -97.73 18.10 -33.61
N PRO A 682 -97.52 19.20 -32.81
CA PRO A 682 -96.29 19.45 -32.02
C PRO A 682 -96.19 20.52 -30.85
N TYR A 683 -95.01 20.50 -30.19
CA TYR A 683 -94.12 21.61 -29.67
C TYR A 683 -94.44 22.64 -28.54
N HIS A 684 -93.33 22.98 -27.82
CA HIS A 684 -92.96 24.17 -26.99
C HIS A 684 -93.36 24.24 -25.49
N GLY A 685 -92.52 24.76 -24.56
CA GLY A 685 -91.10 25.20 -24.67
C GLY A 685 -90.50 25.97 -23.45
N SER A 686 -89.19 26.31 -23.51
CA SER A 686 -88.38 27.17 -22.58
C SER A 686 -88.00 26.57 -21.19
N CYS A 687 -86.92 26.95 -20.47
CA CYS A 687 -85.96 28.07 -20.60
C CYS A 687 -84.52 27.79 -20.02
N CYS A 688 -83.49 28.37 -20.69
CA CYS A 688 -82.15 28.92 -20.31
C CYS A 688 -81.67 29.04 -18.83
N GLN A 689 -80.38 29.17 -18.41
CA GLN A 689 -79.05 29.63 -18.98
C GLN A 689 -77.85 28.98 -18.18
N ARG A 690 -76.70 28.54 -18.77
CA ARG A 690 -75.31 29.17 -18.86
C ARG A 690 -74.67 29.69 -17.53
N ARG A 691 -73.36 29.53 -17.16
CA ARG A 691 -72.08 29.18 -17.87
C ARG A 691 -70.89 28.84 -16.88
N ARG A 692 -70.10 27.77 -17.15
CA ARG A 692 -68.58 27.54 -17.07
C ARG A 692 -67.68 28.03 -15.88
N PRO A 693 -66.40 27.56 -15.71
CA PRO A 693 -65.67 26.39 -16.28
C PRO A 693 -64.71 25.58 -15.34
N GLY A 694 -64.39 24.32 -15.73
CA GLY A 694 -63.01 23.83 -15.95
C GLY A 694 -62.14 23.24 -14.81
N CYS A 695 -61.91 21.90 -14.83
CA CYS A 695 -60.60 21.21 -14.94
C CYS A 695 -60.75 19.67 -14.88
N THR A 696 -59.86 18.94 -15.56
CA THR A 696 -59.82 17.45 -15.68
C THR A 696 -58.54 16.90 -14.99
N PRO A 697 -58.37 15.58 -14.73
CA PRO A 697 -57.96 14.63 -15.79
C PRO A 697 -58.45 13.15 -15.69
N ALA A 698 -58.63 12.55 -16.88
CA ALA A 698 -58.27 11.17 -17.33
C ALA A 698 -58.63 9.90 -16.51
N ASP A 699 -59.71 9.25 -16.94
CA ASP A 699 -59.76 7.90 -17.58
C ASP A 699 -58.89 6.73 -17.08
N ARG A 700 -59.57 5.61 -16.77
CA ARG A 700 -59.14 4.24 -17.12
C ARG A 700 -60.34 3.31 -17.31
N GLU A 701 -60.38 2.61 -18.45
CA GLU A 701 -61.47 1.72 -18.86
C GLU A 701 -61.37 0.28 -18.31
N ILE A 702 -62.46 -0.46 -18.51
CA ILE A 702 -62.77 -1.83 -18.05
C ILE A 702 -62.30 -2.86 -19.10
N PRO A 703 -62.09 -4.14 -18.73
CA PRO A 703 -63.04 -5.20 -19.16
C PRO A 703 -63.37 -6.18 -18.01
N SER A 704 -64.61 -6.62 -17.77
CA SER A 704 -65.31 -7.76 -18.42
C SER A 704 -64.43 -9.03 -18.63
N GLY A 705 -64.82 -10.25 -18.24
CA GLY A 705 -65.99 -10.75 -17.50
C GLY A 705 -66.01 -12.30 -17.53
N THR A 706 -66.94 -12.94 -16.79
CA THR A 706 -67.28 -14.41 -16.84
C THR A 706 -66.17 -15.41 -16.44
N SER A 707 -66.41 -16.66 -16.00
CA SER A 707 -67.53 -17.36 -15.30
C SER A 707 -67.05 -18.80 -14.91
N GLY A 708 -67.79 -19.54 -14.05
CA GLY A 708 -67.54 -20.99 -13.76
C GLY A 708 -66.51 -21.27 -12.65
N VAL A 709 -66.83 -21.45 -11.36
CA VAL A 709 -67.70 -22.44 -10.65
C VAL A 709 -67.17 -23.89 -10.64
N TRP A 710 -66.72 -24.41 -9.48
CA TRP A 710 -67.29 -25.59 -8.74
C TRP A 710 -66.37 -26.20 -7.64
N LYS A 711 -66.98 -26.58 -6.49
CA LYS A 711 -66.53 -27.55 -5.43
C LYS A 711 -65.26 -27.22 -4.60
N ARG A 712 -65.24 -27.23 -3.24
CA ARG A 712 -65.66 -28.23 -2.19
C ARG A 712 -64.92 -29.58 -2.33
N HIS A 713 -64.37 -30.24 -1.29
CA HIS A 713 -64.46 -30.07 0.17
C HIS A 713 -63.25 -30.78 0.87
N GLN A 714 -62.99 -30.43 2.14
CA GLN A 714 -62.41 -31.18 3.28
C GLN A 714 -61.72 -32.57 3.10
N GLY A 715 -60.65 -32.87 3.87
CA GLY A 715 -60.24 -34.27 4.10
C GLY A 715 -58.92 -34.64 4.81
N ALA A 716 -58.73 -34.27 6.07
CA ALA A 716 -58.00 -34.96 7.18
C ALA A 716 -56.76 -35.91 7.01
N SER A 717 -55.90 -35.86 8.06
CA SER A 717 -54.94 -36.89 8.58
C SER A 717 -53.62 -37.14 7.81
N GLY A 718 -52.48 -37.45 8.45
CA GLY A 718 -52.13 -37.49 9.89
C GLY A 718 -50.75 -38.14 10.16
N ARG A 719 -50.20 -37.96 11.38
CA ARG A 719 -49.16 -38.74 12.15
C ARG A 719 -48.00 -39.42 11.36
N GLY A 720 -46.72 -39.38 11.77
CA GLY A 720 -46.03 -38.91 12.98
C GLY A 720 -44.79 -39.79 13.26
N ALA A 721 -43.84 -39.37 14.12
CA ALA A 721 -42.77 -40.24 14.63
C ALA A 721 -42.14 -39.73 15.95
N GLN A 722 -42.12 -40.60 16.96
CA GLN A 722 -41.18 -40.60 18.10
C GLN A 722 -40.08 -41.65 17.76
N ASP A 723 -39.00 -41.95 18.51
CA ASP A 723 -38.60 -41.61 19.89
C ASP A 723 -37.05 -41.70 20.06
N ARG A 724 -36.57 -41.46 21.29
CA ARG A 724 -35.18 -41.40 21.79
C ARG A 724 -34.37 -42.72 21.77
N ARG A 725 -33.04 -42.63 22.00
CA ARG A 725 -32.27 -43.02 23.24
C ARG A 725 -30.75 -43.13 22.94
N LEU A 726 -29.86 -42.40 23.66
CA LEU A 726 -29.05 -42.80 24.83
C LEU A 726 -28.02 -43.93 24.54
N HIS A 727 -26.74 -43.88 24.98
CA HIS A 727 -26.29 -43.62 26.36
C HIS A 727 -24.74 -43.40 26.52
N ARG A 728 -24.33 -42.55 27.50
CA ARG A 728 -23.18 -42.68 28.47
C ARG A 728 -21.71 -42.81 27.94
N GLN A 729 -20.63 -42.42 28.64
CA GLN A 729 -20.32 -41.76 29.94
C GLN A 729 -18.86 -41.21 29.85
N ASP A 730 -18.24 -40.40 30.75
CA ASP A 730 -18.58 -39.78 32.04
C ASP A 730 -17.68 -38.51 32.27
N ARG A 731 -17.72 -37.95 33.50
CA ARG A 731 -16.67 -37.23 34.30
C ARG A 731 -15.31 -36.97 33.60
N GLN A 732 -14.74 -35.76 33.59
CA GLN A 732 -14.61 -34.76 34.68
C GLN A 732 -14.17 -33.40 34.06
N ALA A 733 -14.13 -32.23 34.71
CA ALA A 733 -14.33 -31.84 36.12
C ALA A 733 -14.98 -30.42 36.20
N CYS A 734 -14.70 -29.63 37.25
CA CYS A 734 -15.08 -28.22 37.42
C CYS A 734 -13.96 -27.48 38.19
N GLY A 735 -13.66 -26.20 37.89
CA GLY A 735 -12.56 -25.49 38.56
C GLY A 735 -12.27 -24.04 38.14
N THR A 736 -12.98 -23.10 38.77
CA THR A 736 -12.46 -21.79 39.23
C THR A 736 -11.94 -20.74 38.22
N VAL A 737 -12.72 -19.66 38.08
CA VAL A 737 -12.24 -18.34 37.62
C VAL A 737 -12.14 -17.37 38.81
N LEU A 738 -10.93 -16.84 39.01
CA LEU A 738 -10.55 -15.57 39.66
C LEU A 738 -11.35 -15.03 40.87
N ARG A 739 -10.70 -15.08 42.05
CA ARG A 739 -10.74 -14.02 43.08
C ARG A 739 -9.32 -13.71 43.54
N PHE A 740 -8.83 -12.48 43.36
CA PHE A 740 -8.55 -11.53 44.44
C PHE A 740 -7.84 -10.26 43.94
N CYS A 741 -8.50 -9.12 44.10
CA CYS A 741 -7.80 -7.86 44.38
C CYS A 741 -7.89 -7.64 45.90
N GLN A 742 -6.79 -7.20 46.51
CA GLN A 742 -6.78 -6.44 47.76
C GLN A 742 -6.18 -5.07 47.41
N ASN A 743 -6.96 -3.99 47.57
CA ASN A 743 -6.86 -3.03 48.68
C ASN A 743 -5.56 -2.19 48.60
N GLN A 744 -5.55 -0.85 48.54
CA GLN A 744 -6.53 0.14 49.02
C GLN A 744 -6.61 1.42 48.15
N ARG A 745 -7.72 2.17 48.30
CA ARG A 745 -7.96 3.59 47.92
C ARG A 745 -7.52 4.52 49.09
N PRO A 746 -7.71 5.87 49.06
CA PRO A 746 -7.46 6.95 48.07
C PRO A 746 -6.68 8.11 48.81
N PRO A 747 -6.90 9.45 48.67
CA PRO A 747 -7.54 10.31 47.65
C PRO A 747 -6.75 11.60 47.24
N GLY A 748 -7.34 12.39 46.32
CA GLY A 748 -7.04 13.82 46.10
C GLY A 748 -6.27 14.12 44.80
N GLY A 749 -6.76 14.87 43.81
CA GLY A 749 -8.06 15.51 43.66
C GLY A 749 -8.01 17.05 43.73
N GLN A 750 -7.73 17.72 42.60
CA GLN A 750 -8.49 18.88 42.10
C GLN A 750 -7.91 19.43 40.78
N GLN A 751 -8.80 19.89 39.90
CA GLN A 751 -8.49 20.73 38.74
C GLN A 751 -8.23 22.18 39.20
N ARG A 752 -7.40 22.96 38.48
CA ARG A 752 -7.78 24.34 38.09
C ARG A 752 -6.80 25.05 37.12
N THR A 753 -7.39 25.45 35.98
CA THR A 753 -7.24 26.74 35.26
C THR A 753 -5.90 27.19 34.66
N ALA A 754 -6.05 28.04 33.64
CA ALA A 754 -5.03 28.50 32.71
C ALA A 754 -4.43 29.88 33.06
N GLU A 755 -3.42 30.22 32.25
CA GLU A 755 -2.97 31.56 31.84
C GLU A 755 -2.08 32.45 32.74
N HIS A 756 -1.24 33.20 32.00
CA HIS A 756 -0.50 34.41 32.36
C HIS A 756 0.63 34.35 33.42
N LEU A 757 1.89 34.33 32.95
CA LEU A 757 2.71 35.56 32.91
C LEU A 757 4.03 35.39 32.12
N ARG A 758 4.42 36.43 31.37
CA ARG A 758 5.77 36.58 30.78
C ARG A 758 6.72 37.20 31.81
N ARG A 759 7.97 36.72 31.94
CA ARG A 759 9.21 37.51 31.73
C ARG A 759 10.51 36.80 32.12
N LEU A 760 11.54 37.03 31.28
CA LEU A 760 12.98 37.12 31.56
C LEU A 760 13.74 35.86 32.04
N GLY A 761 14.83 35.55 31.32
CA GLY A 761 15.83 34.54 31.73
C GLY A 761 16.61 33.96 30.56
N ARG A 762 17.61 34.70 30.03
CA ARG A 762 18.60 34.12 29.11
C ARG A 762 19.64 33.32 29.90
N CYS A 763 19.92 32.08 29.50
CA CYS A 763 21.18 31.39 29.80
C CYS A 763 21.71 30.70 28.54
N LYS A 764 23.03 30.80 28.32
CA LYS A 764 23.77 29.95 27.38
C LYS A 764 23.97 28.56 28.01
N PRO A 765 24.21 27.49 27.23
CA PRO A 765 24.84 26.28 27.73
C PRO A 765 26.35 26.48 27.90
N ASP A 766 26.91 25.84 28.92
CA ASP A 766 28.35 25.86 29.23
C ASP A 766 29.18 24.97 28.29
N ALA A 767 30.46 25.32 28.17
CA ALA A 767 31.47 24.49 27.53
C ALA A 767 32.68 24.33 28.47
N GLY A 768 33.07 23.07 28.72
CA GLY A 768 34.30 22.67 29.38
C GLY A 768 34.41 21.14 29.38
N GLY A 769 35.58 20.52 29.21
CA GLY A 769 36.89 21.10 28.91
C GLY A 769 38.03 20.14 29.30
N PHE A 770 39.15 20.21 28.57
CA PHE A 770 40.46 19.56 28.83
C PHE A 770 40.55 18.02 28.66
N GLY A 771 41.69 17.43 28.24
CA GLY A 771 43.01 17.98 27.85
C GLY A 771 43.55 17.26 26.59
N ALA A 772 44.37 17.88 25.73
CA ALA A 772 45.80 18.22 25.92
C ALA A 772 46.72 16.97 25.94
N GLY A 773 47.77 16.85 25.11
CA GLY A 773 48.26 17.70 24.02
C GLY A 773 49.66 17.25 23.56
N MET A 774 50.28 17.95 22.61
CA MET A 774 51.74 18.07 22.40
C MET A 774 52.00 18.99 21.19
N ALA A 775 53.06 19.81 21.25
CA ALA A 775 53.38 20.81 20.22
C ALA A 775 54.76 20.56 19.58
N GLY A 776 54.98 21.14 18.40
CA GLY A 776 56.29 21.17 17.73
C GLY A 776 56.42 22.44 16.88
N ASP A 777 57.47 23.22 17.15
CA ASP A 777 57.78 24.48 16.46
C ASP A 777 58.31 24.29 15.04
N GLY A 778 58.11 25.30 14.17
CA GLY A 778 58.71 25.37 12.84
C GLY A 778 58.56 26.76 12.21
N ALA A 779 59.68 27.48 12.02
CA ALA A 779 59.68 28.91 11.68
C ALA A 779 59.61 29.22 10.16
N TYR A 780 59.11 30.42 9.86
CA TYR A 780 59.22 31.08 8.54
C TYR A 780 60.68 31.37 8.16
N PRO A 781 60.95 31.49 6.84
CA PRO A 781 61.44 32.79 6.36
C PRO A 781 60.66 33.31 5.14
N GLY A 782 60.66 34.63 4.95
CA GLY A 782 59.99 35.29 3.81
C GLY A 782 60.95 36.04 2.88
N ARG A 783 60.49 36.23 1.64
CA ARG A 783 60.89 37.16 0.54
C ARG A 783 60.17 36.63 -0.71
N GLY A 784 59.60 37.39 -1.63
CA GLY A 784 59.47 38.85 -1.79
C GLY A 784 59.21 39.15 -3.28
N HIS A 785 58.73 40.35 -3.63
CA HIS A 785 58.33 40.80 -4.98
C HIS A 785 57.05 40.17 -5.56
N SER A 786 56.32 40.79 -6.50
CA SER A 786 55.95 42.20 -6.69
C SER A 786 55.01 42.25 -7.90
N GLY A 787 53.79 42.77 -7.77
CA GLY A 787 52.86 42.86 -8.89
C GLY A 787 51.62 43.64 -8.53
N ARG A 788 51.59 44.92 -8.91
CA ARG A 788 50.34 45.69 -8.98
C ARG A 788 49.65 45.30 -10.29
N ASP A 789 48.33 45.17 -10.26
CA ASP A 789 47.47 46.07 -11.05
C ASP A 789 46.02 45.99 -10.57
N ALA A 790 45.23 47.01 -10.91
CA ALA A 790 43.91 47.26 -10.34
C ALA A 790 42.85 47.46 -11.44
N ALA A 791 41.70 46.79 -11.28
CA ALA A 791 40.40 47.14 -11.84
C ALA A 791 39.34 46.35 -11.04
N VAL A 792 38.52 46.99 -10.20
CA VAL A 792 37.27 47.68 -10.55
C VAL A 792 36.21 46.72 -11.08
N ALA A 793 35.27 46.36 -10.19
CA ALA A 793 33.95 45.86 -10.57
C ALA A 793 33.09 47.01 -11.15
N PRO A 794 32.04 46.69 -11.91
CA PRO A 794 30.73 47.03 -11.34
C PRO A 794 29.61 45.99 -11.53
N ASP A 795 28.75 46.04 -10.52
CA ASP A 795 27.32 45.74 -10.41
C ASP A 795 26.47 45.52 -11.70
N ARG A 796 25.50 44.58 -11.57
CA ARG A 796 24.21 44.44 -12.30
C ARG A 796 24.17 44.29 -13.83
N SER A 797 23.74 43.09 -14.24
CA SER A 797 22.41 42.85 -14.84
C SER A 797 22.01 41.39 -14.68
#